data_AF-A0A2H9THW0-F1
#
_entry.id   AF-A0A2H9THW0-F1
#
_cell.length_a   1.000
_cell.length_b   1.000
_cell.length_c   1.000
_cell.angle_alpha   90.00
_cell.angle_beta   90.00
_cell.angle_gamma   90.00
#
_symmetry.space_group_name_H-M   'P 1'
#
loop_
_entity.id
_entity.type
_entity.pdbx_description
1 polymer ?
#
loop_
_entity_poly.entity_id
_entity_poly.type
_entity_poly.pdbx_seq_one_letter_code
_entity_poly.pdbx_strand_id
1 'polypeptide(L)'
;MSLSSLYKPGSRFHLNNETLVYTARWALVASFITPRGEYCPITATLGVSTGVSTMLTALPLYLLLQTLQYCSAGSVDCGKLVERLNRSDGKAVKEIDENWNDCGLAFLEKASPVGIEVLFKTLETDPLASKDQVVQDMADMGEFARKINTKQLRILFNSGAAISSRFFANVPDIKSFHWPPSSKLKLPENILEYYDGPMNNTFWMTPEQFKLFGGKLDKEFLCRSLDYIPNRGSLFGSISLKCFRGLLRSKALVFSSGYAICPETVEEWTNHLEEDLEHVDPGEYWLLPVSVWQKILELPTLVDRVPRNYYKLEDSNMLRVSLFEIGHVSFAAIARQRPYWVETLLDLPLSKLPEDIFASCGKDEMGSFETKLGIRARNIWRNPEIIGNISSALDDDQHYCNGMDSLAYHARPWLRRYGSAKCRSLITRPREDDRIEFPELSNVMVIWDLHIERIKNNEFQDVNNTIPLLTTRKEFCKRMAKTVTSEDLKRLDDRVLQAIGGKCALALKPLITKDVAVKLGPLAFWSFKAKHFNLNLADITPLQVSHLSKGVPTKSSAFTKIEITDLLNCDEETFGILTDSQIDAIHGTQDYIDWIEFRRQVARLIRKPLPGGLKEAFLKCLDFRDKGTHGLEGDECLYVLARIIPKLSDRYWASSMGDLFDDANLQPLRTESPIRNALLKKASRLSFDMKRNFVVNHDGQKYDLEQSLTMIRDSYMSLGNPESTLRHRATLGDGPLRAWLGELLSAMKDTMISNMSNADASIQKFRFPIKGSDGLDAGFLVGKAMQQGLKLPFALDPKFYELVLHASENEIEDYFKGAYFYELKTFHDINLYQRVMGDSFELTSEQETQVKQVLEDQTKTPEEKTEAIEKVRNKAWFDRNRDDCCWAPLNSLTFNGFASTSNYKTYDIPRDKLSIDDWIAKNSSVYSEFEYENMSKFFKQFRDKCLQEFRTFVKCFRSRLGRFLIMPESPIRNKQLFSDLLALTINSSPMTAEELLSKINVEAGVDIDSWYGTVKSEVVFKTFVECLTPKQLSKLVAVWTGAASTDLDLKTPMVSFHDPEDAHEKYNSRKVMKRSTEISNTVVIHEGDEYRSFLKEFSAKLRDAMNS
;
A
#
# COMPACT_ATOMS: atom_id res chain seq x y z
N MET A 1 44.44 11.32 -4.28
CA MET A 1 45.28 12.53 -4.40
C MET A 1 45.17 13.32 -3.09
N SER A 2 46.33 13.45 -2.41
CA SER A 2 46.78 14.32 -1.28
C SER A 2 45.75 14.91 -0.29
N LEU A 3 45.77 14.52 1.01
CA LEU A 3 46.63 14.98 2.14
C LEU A 3 46.14 16.36 2.69
N SER A 4 45.97 16.65 3.99
CA SER A 4 46.45 16.03 5.25
C SER A 4 45.94 16.77 6.51
N SER A 5 45.79 16.02 7.63
CA SER A 5 46.28 16.31 9.01
C SER A 5 45.60 17.39 9.89
N LEU A 6 45.45 17.29 11.23
CA LEU A 6 45.90 16.35 12.28
C LEU A 6 45.24 16.70 13.66
N TYR A 7 45.16 15.68 14.53
CA TYR A 7 45.22 15.65 16.02
C TYR A 7 44.02 15.97 16.96
N LYS A 8 43.74 14.93 17.79
CA LYS A 8 42.99 14.71 19.05
C LYS A 8 43.48 15.56 20.27
N PRO A 9 43.00 15.37 21.54
CA PRO A 9 41.63 15.25 22.10
C PRO A 9 41.44 15.98 23.49
N GLY A 10 40.21 15.98 24.06
CA GLY A 10 40.03 15.76 25.52
C GLY A 10 38.96 16.57 26.29
N SER A 11 37.93 15.85 26.78
CA SER A 11 37.10 16.03 28.02
C SER A 11 36.15 17.26 28.18
N ARG A 12 34.95 17.22 28.80
CA ARG A 12 33.93 16.21 29.25
C ARG A 12 32.79 16.96 30.00
N PHE A 13 31.57 16.37 30.09
CA PHE A 13 30.41 16.67 31.00
C PHE A 13 29.57 17.97 30.76
N HIS A 14 28.24 18.10 31.02
CA HIS A 14 27.02 17.25 31.17
C HIS A 14 25.82 18.16 31.59
N LEU A 15 24.58 17.63 31.53
CA LEU A 15 23.37 17.96 32.34
C LEU A 15 22.59 19.27 32.01
N ASN A 16 21.35 19.18 31.51
CA ASN A 16 20.03 19.14 32.21
C ASN A 16 19.36 20.56 32.17
N ASN A 17 18.04 20.79 32.11
CA ASN A 17 16.87 20.18 32.73
C ASN A 17 15.60 20.64 31.94
N GLU A 18 14.64 19.75 31.65
CA GLU A 18 13.29 19.66 32.28
C GLU A 18 12.29 20.78 31.90
N THR A 19 11.20 20.45 31.17
CA THR A 19 9.80 20.25 31.64
C THR A 19 9.16 21.53 32.22
N LEU A 20 7.92 21.96 31.97
CA LEU A 20 6.62 21.28 31.91
C LEU A 20 5.59 22.40 31.64
N VAL A 21 4.59 22.21 30.77
CA VAL A 21 3.38 23.07 30.74
C VAL A 21 2.14 22.19 30.86
N TYR A 22 1.37 22.46 31.90
CA TYR A 22 0.04 21.92 32.17
C TYR A 22 -1.05 22.76 31.44
N THR A 23 -2.06 22.04 30.97
CA THR A 23 -3.51 22.32 30.81
C THR A 23 -4.11 23.47 31.67
N ALA A 24 -5.24 24.14 31.39
CA ALA A 24 -6.40 23.88 30.52
C ALA A 24 -7.26 25.15 30.25
N ARG A 25 -8.10 25.00 29.21
CA ARG A 25 -9.42 25.60 28.81
C ARG A 25 -10.38 26.06 29.95
N TRP A 26 -11.48 26.83 29.81
CA TRP A 26 -12.29 27.49 28.75
C TRP A 26 -13.42 28.34 29.41
N ALA A 27 -14.03 29.31 28.70
CA ALA A 27 -15.49 29.56 28.50
C ALA A 27 -15.74 30.98 27.90
N LEU A 28 -16.28 31.16 26.66
CA LEU A 28 -17.71 31.27 26.22
C LEU A 28 -18.45 32.48 26.86
N VAL A 29 -19.10 33.46 26.20
CA VAL A 29 -20.02 33.50 25.02
C VAL A 29 -20.11 34.94 24.42
N ALA A 30 -20.43 35.02 23.12
CA ALA A 30 -21.06 36.08 22.26
C ALA A 30 -22.04 37.10 22.93
N SER A 31 -22.49 38.27 22.41
CA SER A 31 -22.52 38.96 21.10
C SER A 31 -23.14 40.39 21.26
N PHE A 32 -22.65 41.35 20.46
CA PHE A 32 -23.33 42.46 19.71
C PHE A 32 -24.19 43.61 20.35
N ILE A 33 -23.91 44.82 19.80
CA ILE A 33 -24.70 46.06 19.60
C ILE A 33 -24.24 47.33 20.39
N THR A 34 -23.83 48.30 19.55
CA THR A 34 -23.37 49.72 19.62
C THR A 34 -24.36 50.74 20.24
N PRO A 35 -24.18 52.09 20.13
CA PRO A 35 -23.10 53.05 20.50
C PRO A 35 -23.68 54.29 21.27
N ARG A 36 -22.88 55.37 21.40
CA ARG A 36 -23.19 56.73 21.97
C ARG A 36 -23.06 56.79 23.50
N GLY A 37 -22.47 57.81 24.11
CA GLY A 37 -22.21 59.18 23.70
C GLY A 37 -22.59 60.07 24.88
N GLU A 38 -21.60 60.82 25.39
CA GLU A 38 -21.73 62.03 26.21
C GLU A 38 -22.43 61.93 27.58
N TYR A 39 -21.69 62.20 28.66
CA TYR A 39 -21.71 63.47 29.39
C TYR A 39 -21.11 63.28 30.80
N CYS A 40 -20.04 64.04 31.07
CA CYS A 40 -19.69 64.52 32.42
C CYS A 40 -20.92 65.24 33.03
N PRO A 41 -21.14 65.29 34.36
CA PRO A 41 -20.18 66.00 35.23
C PRO A 41 -20.14 65.64 36.75
N ILE A 42 -19.01 66.01 37.36
CA ILE A 42 -18.84 66.74 38.65
C ILE A 42 -19.28 66.07 39.98
N THR A 43 -18.25 65.68 40.74
CA THR A 43 -18.00 65.73 42.21
C THR A 43 -19.16 65.68 43.22
N ALA A 44 -19.00 64.83 44.24
CA ALA A 44 -18.69 65.28 45.61
C ALA A 44 -18.39 64.12 46.57
N THR A 45 -17.34 64.34 47.35
CA THR A 45 -16.84 63.64 48.54
C THR A 45 -17.85 63.53 49.70
N LEU A 46 -17.79 62.45 50.47
CA LEU A 46 -17.34 62.42 51.90
C LEU A 46 -17.72 61.10 52.58
N GLY A 47 -16.77 60.53 53.33
CA GLY A 47 -17.03 60.34 54.76
C GLY A 47 -16.89 58.96 55.37
N VAL A 48 -15.82 58.83 56.15
CA VAL A 48 -15.76 58.24 57.52
C VAL A 48 -15.62 56.70 57.61
N SER A 49 -14.43 56.17 57.94
CA SER A 49 -13.84 55.89 59.28
C SER A 49 -14.50 54.68 59.99
N THR A 50 -13.84 53.73 60.66
CA THR A 50 -12.63 53.71 61.51
C THR A 50 -12.25 52.26 61.85
N GLY A 51 -11.01 52.01 62.32
CA GLY A 51 -10.65 50.83 63.14
C GLY A 51 -9.46 49.98 62.63
N VAL A 52 -8.19 50.39 62.80
CA VAL A 52 -7.25 49.97 63.89
C VAL A 52 -6.72 48.53 63.69
N SER A 53 -5.42 48.17 63.71
CA SER A 53 -4.12 48.83 63.90
C SER A 53 -3.01 47.77 63.67
N THR A 54 -1.76 48.21 63.60
CA THR A 54 -0.48 47.47 63.73
C THR A 54 0.17 46.85 62.48
N MET A 55 0.84 47.69 61.68
CA MET A 55 2.22 47.45 61.18
C MET A 55 2.78 48.74 60.54
N LEU A 56 3.28 49.64 61.38
CA LEU A 56 3.75 50.99 61.02
C LEU A 56 5.24 51.11 61.33
N THR A 57 6.10 50.42 60.55
CA THR A 57 7.57 50.63 60.57
C THR A 57 8.28 50.40 59.22
N ALA A 58 7.58 50.23 58.09
CA ALA A 58 8.21 50.09 56.76
C ALA A 58 7.79 51.16 55.72
N LEU A 59 6.73 51.93 55.98
CA LEU A 59 6.18 52.90 55.01
C LEU A 59 7.07 54.13 54.73
N PRO A 60 7.84 54.68 55.69
CA PRO A 60 8.69 55.85 55.42
C PRO A 60 9.84 55.55 54.46
N LEU A 61 10.37 54.33 54.47
CA LEU A 61 11.46 53.90 53.57
C LEU A 61 10.94 53.65 52.14
N TYR A 62 9.73 53.11 52.03
CA TYR A 62 9.08 52.81 50.75
C TYR A 62 8.60 54.09 50.02
N LEU A 63 8.07 55.08 50.75
CA LEU A 63 7.72 56.39 50.20
C LEU A 63 8.96 57.21 49.84
N LEU A 64 10.07 57.11 50.59
CA LEU A 64 11.32 57.77 50.20
C LEU A 64 11.91 57.17 48.91
N LEU A 65 11.85 55.84 48.75
CA LEU A 65 12.29 55.13 47.54
C LEU A 65 11.42 55.44 46.31
N GLN A 66 10.09 55.54 46.48
CA GLN A 66 9.19 55.97 45.39
C GLN A 66 9.32 57.46 45.04
N THR A 67 9.58 58.33 46.01
CA THR A 67 9.81 59.77 45.75
C THR A 67 11.17 60.00 45.09
N LEU A 68 12.20 59.22 45.43
CA LEU A 68 13.49 59.23 44.73
C LEU A 68 13.39 58.66 43.30
N GLN A 69 12.50 57.69 43.04
CA GLN A 69 12.21 57.20 41.68
C GLN A 69 11.43 58.22 40.82
N TYR A 70 10.50 58.99 41.40
CA TYR A 70 9.77 60.04 40.67
C TYR A 70 10.57 61.34 40.47
N CYS A 71 11.49 61.66 41.39
CA CYS A 71 12.35 62.85 41.28
C CYS A 71 13.66 62.62 40.47
N SER A 72 13.88 61.41 39.94
CA SER A 72 15.03 61.09 39.08
C SER A 72 14.68 60.81 37.61
N ALA A 73 13.43 61.05 37.18
CA ALA A 73 13.07 61.13 35.77
C ALA A 73 13.59 62.46 35.18
N GLY A 74 14.79 62.44 34.60
CA GLY A 74 15.23 63.54 33.75
C GLY A 74 14.24 63.74 32.60
N SER A 75 13.74 64.95 32.40
CA SER A 75 12.89 65.29 31.25
C SER A 75 13.64 64.97 29.95
N VAL A 76 13.24 63.92 29.24
CA VAL A 76 13.85 63.56 27.97
C VAL A 76 13.38 64.57 26.91
N ASP A 77 14.32 65.35 26.37
CA ASP A 77 14.03 66.30 25.28
C ASP A 77 13.95 65.54 23.94
N CYS A 78 12.75 65.04 23.63
CA CYS A 78 12.49 64.27 22.42
C CYS A 78 12.81 65.05 21.13
N GLY A 79 12.68 66.38 21.13
CA GLY A 79 13.03 67.21 19.98
C GLY A 79 14.54 67.15 19.70
N LYS A 80 15.35 67.30 20.74
CA LYS A 80 16.81 67.19 20.65
C LYS A 80 17.28 65.77 20.30
N LEU A 81 16.58 64.74 20.76
CA LEU A 81 16.85 63.36 20.37
C LEU A 81 16.59 63.12 18.88
N VAL A 82 15.46 63.61 18.34
CA VAL A 82 15.15 63.49 16.90
C VAL A 82 16.14 64.31 16.07
N GLU A 83 16.57 65.49 16.53
CA GLU A 83 17.63 66.26 15.86
C GLU A 83 18.97 65.53 15.83
N ARG A 84 19.37 64.86 16.93
CA ARG A 84 20.57 64.03 16.99
C ARG A 84 20.46 62.84 16.05
N LEU A 85 19.31 62.17 16.03
CA LEU A 85 19.04 61.06 15.11
C LEU A 85 19.11 61.50 13.63
N ASN A 86 18.55 62.67 13.32
CA ASN A 86 18.60 63.28 11.99
C ASN A 86 20.03 63.66 11.56
N ARG A 87 20.97 63.78 12.51
CA ARG A 87 22.43 63.95 12.27
C ARG A 87 23.20 62.62 12.29
N SER A 88 22.50 61.49 12.24
CA SER A 88 23.04 60.14 12.23
C SER A 88 23.73 59.69 13.53
N ASP A 89 23.35 60.24 14.69
CA ASP A 89 23.80 59.74 15.98
C ASP A 89 23.11 58.41 16.33
N GLY A 90 23.82 57.29 16.13
CA GLY A 90 23.29 55.95 16.42
C GLY A 90 22.93 55.72 17.89
N LYS A 91 23.47 56.50 18.84
CA LYS A 91 23.09 56.40 20.27
C LYS A 91 21.69 56.96 20.51
N ALA A 92 21.26 57.94 19.72
CA ALA A 92 19.92 58.52 19.81
C ALA A 92 18.83 57.50 19.48
N VAL A 93 19.12 56.47 18.67
CA VAL A 93 18.15 55.39 18.37
C VAL A 93 17.75 54.64 19.65
N LYS A 94 18.74 54.25 20.46
CA LYS A 94 18.52 53.50 21.69
C LYS A 94 17.79 54.37 22.74
N GLU A 95 18.17 55.64 22.83
CA GLU A 95 17.52 56.61 23.72
C GLU A 95 16.05 56.88 23.31
N ILE A 96 15.74 56.91 22.01
CA ILE A 96 14.36 57.07 21.49
C ILE A 96 13.54 55.81 21.72
N ASP A 97 14.11 54.61 21.53
CA ASP A 97 13.44 53.33 21.77
C ASP A 97 13.12 53.12 23.27
N GLU A 98 14.10 53.37 24.15
CA GLU A 98 13.93 53.30 25.61
C GLU A 98 12.87 54.30 26.15
N ASN A 99 12.52 55.34 25.37
CA ASN A 99 11.53 56.37 25.72
C ASN A 99 10.41 56.51 24.66
N TRP A 100 10.07 55.44 23.94
CA TRP A 100 9.15 55.51 22.78
C TRP A 100 7.77 56.09 23.12
N ASN A 101 7.24 55.79 24.31
CA ASN A 101 5.94 56.33 24.77
C ASN A 101 5.92 57.86 24.85
N ASP A 102 7.06 58.49 25.15
CA ASP A 102 7.19 59.95 25.28
C ASP A 102 7.69 60.60 23.98
N CYS A 103 8.51 59.89 23.19
CA CYS A 103 9.20 60.44 22.03
C CYS A 103 8.71 59.95 20.66
N GLY A 104 7.86 58.91 20.60
CA GLY A 104 7.42 58.27 19.35
C GLY A 104 6.70 59.21 18.39
N LEU A 105 5.77 60.03 18.88
CA LEU A 105 5.05 61.01 18.05
C LEU A 105 6.00 62.05 17.44
N ALA A 106 6.93 62.58 18.24
CA ALA A 106 7.91 63.56 17.77
C ALA A 106 8.83 62.95 16.69
N PHE A 107 9.17 61.67 16.80
CA PHE A 107 9.90 60.95 15.76
C PHE A 107 9.07 60.80 14.48
N LEU A 108 7.85 60.25 14.55
CA LEU A 108 7.02 59.98 13.37
C LEU A 108 6.72 61.27 12.56
N GLU A 109 6.56 62.40 13.25
CA GLU A 109 6.32 63.71 12.63
C GLU A 109 7.61 64.34 12.08
N LYS A 110 8.71 64.37 12.84
CA LYS A 110 9.87 65.24 12.57
C LYS A 110 11.14 64.51 12.08
N ALA A 111 11.13 63.18 12.00
CA ALA A 111 12.27 62.44 11.47
C ALA A 111 12.51 62.75 9.98
N SER A 112 13.77 63.00 9.64
CA SER A 112 14.23 63.16 8.27
C SER A 112 14.47 61.79 7.61
N PRO A 113 14.59 61.69 6.27
CA PRO A 113 14.92 60.43 5.60
C PRO A 113 16.20 59.77 6.14
N VAL A 114 17.18 60.58 6.55
CA VAL A 114 18.44 60.11 7.17
C VAL A 114 18.19 59.49 8.55
N GLY A 115 17.39 60.14 9.40
CA GLY A 115 17.03 59.62 10.71
C GLY A 115 16.20 58.33 10.63
N ILE A 116 15.29 58.26 9.66
CA ILE A 116 14.51 57.05 9.35
C ILE A 116 15.44 55.91 8.90
N GLU A 117 16.39 56.17 7.99
CA GLU A 117 17.34 55.13 7.54
C GLU A 117 18.18 54.56 8.68
N VAL A 118 18.66 55.42 9.59
CA VAL A 118 19.45 55.01 10.76
C VAL A 118 18.63 54.10 11.69
N LEU A 119 17.36 54.41 11.93
CA LEU A 119 16.46 53.56 12.71
C LEU A 119 16.22 52.19 12.06
N PHE A 120 15.91 52.17 10.76
CA PHE A 120 15.66 50.93 10.03
C PHE A 120 16.92 50.04 9.92
N LYS A 121 18.12 50.62 9.85
CA LYS A 121 19.39 49.86 9.95
C LYS A 121 19.52 49.17 11.31
N THR A 122 19.20 49.86 12.40
CA THR A 122 19.22 49.28 13.74
C THR A 122 18.17 48.17 13.89
N LEU A 123 16.97 48.35 13.32
CA LEU A 123 15.92 47.33 13.30
C LEU A 123 16.33 46.05 12.54
N GLU A 124 17.17 46.16 11.50
CA GLU A 124 17.74 45.03 10.76
C GLU A 124 18.83 44.28 11.56
N THR A 125 19.63 44.96 12.39
CA THR A 125 20.84 44.38 13.02
C THR A 125 20.68 43.87 14.45
N ASP A 126 19.72 44.39 15.24
CA ASP A 126 19.58 44.03 16.66
C ASP A 126 18.11 43.67 16.98
N PRO A 127 17.80 42.43 17.43
CA PRO A 127 16.46 42.05 17.86
C PRO A 127 16.17 42.61 19.27
N LEU A 128 15.94 43.92 19.36
CA LEU A 128 15.44 44.60 20.56
C LEU A 128 14.11 43.98 21.05
N ALA A 129 13.99 43.77 22.35
CA ALA A 129 12.85 43.11 23.01
C ALA A 129 11.58 43.98 23.16
N SER A 130 11.53 45.18 22.55
CA SER A 130 10.43 46.17 22.62
C SER A 130 9.65 46.37 21.30
N LYS A 131 9.90 45.55 20.26
CA LYS A 131 9.59 45.91 18.85
C LYS A 131 8.11 46.01 18.43
N ASP A 132 7.18 45.30 19.03
CA ASP A 132 5.84 45.18 18.43
C ASP A 132 5.07 46.53 18.40
N GLN A 133 5.15 47.32 19.48
CA GLN A 133 4.45 48.61 19.56
C GLN A 133 5.08 49.66 18.64
N VAL A 134 6.42 49.76 18.63
CA VAL A 134 7.18 50.74 17.83
C VAL A 134 6.92 50.57 16.34
N VAL A 135 6.97 49.31 15.86
CA VAL A 135 6.79 48.99 14.45
C VAL A 135 5.31 49.13 14.05
N GLN A 136 4.37 48.84 14.96
CA GLN A 136 2.94 49.04 14.71
C GLN A 136 2.57 50.53 14.67
N ASP A 137 3.10 51.37 15.56
CA ASP A 137 2.87 52.83 15.55
C ASP A 137 3.36 53.47 14.24
N MET A 138 4.49 52.98 13.69
CA MET A 138 4.97 53.40 12.36
C MET A 138 4.02 53.00 11.24
N ALA A 139 3.38 51.83 11.34
CA ALA A 139 2.44 51.30 10.35
C ALA A 139 1.06 51.97 10.40
N ASP A 140 0.67 52.51 11.56
CA ASP A 140 -0.63 53.14 11.78
C ASP A 140 -0.67 54.61 11.31
N MET A 141 0.48 55.28 11.17
CA MET A 141 0.55 56.68 10.71
C MET A 141 0.73 56.79 9.19
N GLY A 142 -0.36 57.05 8.46
CA GLY A 142 -0.35 57.16 7.00
C GLY A 142 0.59 58.22 6.40
N GLU A 143 0.88 59.31 7.13
CA GLU A 143 1.86 60.31 6.70
C GLU A 143 3.30 59.78 6.71
N PHE A 144 3.59 58.80 7.58
CA PHE A 144 4.89 58.14 7.66
C PHE A 144 5.15 57.26 6.43
N ALA A 145 4.11 56.66 5.83
CA ALA A 145 4.21 55.87 4.60
C ALA A 145 4.87 56.63 3.44
N ARG A 146 4.64 57.95 3.36
CA ARG A 146 5.19 58.82 2.30
C ARG A 146 6.68 59.12 2.49
N LYS A 147 7.22 58.84 3.68
CA LYS A 147 8.63 59.10 4.05
C LYS A 147 9.51 57.86 3.91
N ILE A 148 8.92 56.69 3.62
CA ILE A 148 9.64 55.42 3.50
C ILE A 148 9.62 54.88 2.06
N ASN A 149 10.48 53.90 1.79
CA ASN A 149 10.52 53.18 0.51
C ASN A 149 10.16 51.69 0.64
N THR A 150 10.08 50.98 -0.48
CA THR A 150 9.75 49.55 -0.53
C THR A 150 10.70 48.65 0.29
N LYS A 151 11.99 49.01 0.43
CA LYS A 151 12.94 48.27 1.28
C LYS A 151 12.58 48.40 2.76
N GLN A 152 12.25 49.61 3.20
CA GLN A 152 11.84 49.89 4.59
C GLN A 152 10.47 49.29 4.91
N LEU A 153 9.53 49.36 3.98
CA LEU A 153 8.22 48.68 4.10
C LEU A 153 8.39 47.17 4.37
N ARG A 154 9.34 46.52 3.71
CA ARG A 154 9.65 45.09 3.94
C ARG A 154 10.20 44.83 5.34
N ILE A 155 10.99 45.74 5.91
CA ILE A 155 11.49 45.62 7.28
C ILE A 155 10.34 45.69 8.29
N LEU A 156 9.36 46.58 8.08
CA LEU A 156 8.16 46.65 8.91
C LEU A 156 7.38 45.34 8.90
N PHE A 157 7.15 44.81 7.71
CA PHE A 157 6.51 43.51 7.53
C PHE A 157 7.27 42.37 8.22
N ASN A 158 8.59 42.27 8.03
CA ASN A 158 9.43 41.24 8.66
C ASN A 158 9.47 41.36 10.19
N SER A 159 9.22 42.56 10.71
CA SER A 159 9.17 42.86 12.14
C SER A 159 7.77 42.67 12.74
N GLY A 160 6.79 42.17 11.98
CA GLY A 160 5.47 41.78 12.50
C GLY A 160 4.37 42.83 12.38
N ALA A 161 4.63 44.02 11.81
CA ALA A 161 3.59 45.05 11.71
C ALA A 161 2.45 44.71 10.75
N ALA A 162 1.23 45.04 11.17
CA ALA A 162 0.03 44.94 10.35
C ALA A 162 -0.10 46.19 9.46
N ILE A 163 0.30 46.06 8.19
CA ILE A 163 0.23 47.15 7.20
C ILE A 163 -1.17 47.23 6.57
N SER A 164 -1.80 48.40 6.63
CA SER A 164 -3.07 48.67 5.94
C SER A 164 -2.90 48.91 4.43
N SER A 165 -3.96 48.66 3.65
CA SER A 165 -3.98 48.89 2.20
C SER A 165 -3.76 50.36 1.80
N ARG A 166 -4.22 51.31 2.63
CA ARG A 166 -3.94 52.75 2.45
C ARG A 166 -2.47 53.09 2.72
N PHE A 167 -1.86 52.50 3.74
CA PHE A 167 -0.44 52.70 4.01
C PHE A 167 0.40 52.18 2.84
N PHE A 168 0.11 50.96 2.38
CA PHE A 168 0.76 50.33 1.24
C PHE A 168 0.70 51.21 -0.02
N ALA A 169 -0.49 51.73 -0.37
CA ALA A 169 -0.68 52.56 -1.56
C ALA A 169 0.04 53.93 -1.50
N ASN A 170 0.34 54.45 -0.31
CA ASN A 170 0.98 55.76 -0.13
C ASN A 170 2.52 55.71 -0.20
N VAL A 171 3.13 54.53 -0.28
CA VAL A 171 4.58 54.38 -0.43
C VAL A 171 5.00 54.82 -1.85
N PRO A 172 5.89 55.82 -2.02
CA PRO A 172 6.13 56.45 -3.33
C PRO A 172 6.65 55.51 -4.44
N ASP A 173 7.46 54.51 -4.09
CA ASP A 173 8.08 53.56 -5.02
C ASP A 173 7.38 52.18 -5.03
N ILE A 174 6.13 52.11 -4.58
CA ILE A 174 5.39 50.84 -4.41
C ILE A 174 5.27 50.00 -5.69
N LYS A 175 5.32 50.62 -6.88
CA LYS A 175 5.34 49.92 -8.17
C LYS A 175 6.52 48.95 -8.34
N SER A 176 7.59 49.14 -7.57
CA SER A 176 8.82 48.33 -7.56
C SER A 176 8.84 47.30 -6.43
N PHE A 177 7.72 47.12 -5.71
CA PHE A 177 7.66 46.23 -4.55
C PHE A 177 7.94 44.77 -4.93
N HIS A 178 8.81 44.13 -4.14
CA HIS A 178 9.19 42.74 -4.33
C HIS A 178 9.15 41.99 -2.98
N TRP A 179 8.36 40.92 -2.94
CA TRP A 179 8.26 40.03 -1.78
C TRP A 179 9.05 38.74 -1.99
N PRO A 180 9.91 38.33 -1.05
CA PRO A 180 10.66 37.08 -1.17
C PRO A 180 9.72 35.86 -1.20
N PRO A 181 9.92 34.90 -2.12
CA PRO A 181 9.11 33.67 -2.15
C PRO A 181 9.18 32.82 -0.88
N SER A 182 10.22 33.00 -0.06
CA SER A 182 10.48 32.26 1.18
C SER A 182 9.86 32.88 2.44
N SER A 183 9.14 34.02 2.32
CA SER A 183 8.52 34.67 3.48
C SER A 183 7.32 33.87 4.00
N LYS A 184 7.31 33.56 5.31
CA LYS A 184 6.19 32.88 6.00
C LYS A 184 4.99 33.80 6.28
N LEU A 185 5.16 35.12 6.11
CA LEU A 185 4.12 36.13 6.33
C LEU A 185 3.21 36.24 5.09
N LYS A 186 1.91 36.01 5.29
CA LYS A 186 0.88 36.23 4.26
C LYS A 186 0.44 37.70 4.29
N LEU A 187 0.49 38.38 3.15
CA LEU A 187 -0.07 39.73 3.00
C LEU A 187 -1.61 39.67 3.02
N PRO A 188 -2.30 40.71 3.54
CA PRO A 188 -3.76 40.78 3.51
C PRO A 188 -4.32 40.71 2.08
N GLU A 189 -5.45 40.04 1.89
CA GLU A 189 -6.08 39.89 0.55
C GLU A 189 -6.47 41.25 -0.07
N ASN A 190 -6.83 42.23 0.76
CA ASN A 190 -7.21 43.57 0.32
C ASN A 190 -6.04 44.56 0.29
N ILE A 191 -4.78 44.12 0.38
CA ILE A 191 -3.62 45.03 0.43
C ILE A 191 -3.55 45.99 -0.77
N LEU A 192 -4.11 45.62 -1.92
CA LEU A 192 -4.17 46.41 -3.16
C LEU A 192 -5.47 47.23 -3.32
N GLU A 193 -6.33 47.28 -2.29
CA GLU A 193 -7.65 47.93 -2.35
C GLU A 193 -7.59 49.42 -2.68
N TYR A 194 -6.51 50.13 -2.38
CA TYR A 194 -6.35 51.56 -2.68
C TYR A 194 -5.25 51.86 -3.72
N TYR A 195 -4.67 50.83 -4.32
CA TYR A 195 -3.63 50.98 -5.33
C TYR A 195 -4.20 50.84 -6.74
N ASP A 196 -4.05 51.90 -7.55
CA ASP A 196 -4.58 51.98 -8.92
C ASP A 196 -3.48 52.24 -9.98
N GLY A 197 -2.20 52.07 -9.60
CA GLY A 197 -1.04 52.30 -10.48
C GLY A 197 -0.53 51.02 -11.18
N PRO A 198 0.46 51.14 -12.10
CA PRO A 198 1.10 49.99 -12.73
C PRO A 198 2.04 49.26 -11.76
N MET A 199 2.12 47.93 -11.85
CA MET A 199 3.02 47.11 -11.02
C MET A 199 4.07 46.43 -11.89
N ASN A 200 5.36 46.64 -11.58
CA ASN A 200 6.46 46.05 -12.34
C ASN A 200 6.66 44.56 -11.99
N ASN A 201 6.20 44.11 -10.82
CA ASN A 201 6.35 42.74 -10.36
C ASN A 201 5.09 42.25 -9.65
N THR A 202 4.44 41.24 -10.22
CA THR A 202 3.22 40.62 -9.69
C THR A 202 3.48 39.27 -9.01
N PHE A 203 4.74 38.84 -8.90
CA PHE A 203 5.15 37.54 -8.35
C PHE A 203 4.64 37.26 -6.93
N TRP A 204 4.46 38.32 -6.16
CA TRP A 204 4.08 38.25 -4.76
C TRP A 204 2.57 38.15 -4.52
N MET A 205 1.75 38.41 -5.54
CA MET A 205 0.29 38.45 -5.41
C MET A 205 -0.31 37.05 -5.34
N THR A 206 -1.38 36.89 -4.56
CA THR A 206 -2.29 35.75 -4.63
C THR A 206 -3.25 35.89 -5.81
N PRO A 207 -3.92 34.82 -6.27
CA PRO A 207 -4.95 34.90 -7.31
C PRO A 207 -6.07 35.91 -6.98
N GLU A 208 -6.49 35.99 -5.71
CA GLU A 208 -7.53 36.91 -5.25
C GLU A 208 -7.06 38.37 -5.29
N GLN A 209 -5.83 38.63 -4.84
CA GLN A 209 -5.19 39.95 -4.95
C GLN A 209 -5.01 40.38 -6.41
N PHE A 210 -4.61 39.44 -7.27
CA PHE A 210 -4.45 39.69 -8.70
C PHE A 210 -5.80 39.88 -9.41
N LYS A 211 -6.86 39.20 -8.98
CA LYS A 211 -8.22 39.41 -9.46
C LYS A 211 -8.76 40.78 -9.04
N LEU A 212 -8.54 41.19 -7.79
CA LEU A 212 -8.89 42.52 -7.29
C LEU A 212 -8.12 43.62 -8.04
N PHE A 213 -6.82 43.39 -8.30
CA PHE A 213 -6.01 44.28 -9.12
C PHE A 213 -6.53 44.30 -10.57
N GLY A 214 -6.69 43.14 -11.21
CA GLY A 214 -7.18 42.95 -12.58
C GLY A 214 -8.55 43.58 -12.85
N GLY A 215 -9.50 43.43 -11.93
CA GLY A 215 -10.85 44.04 -12.04
C GLY A 215 -10.82 45.57 -12.03
N LYS A 216 -9.81 46.19 -11.42
CA LYS A 216 -9.57 47.64 -11.50
C LYS A 216 -8.78 48.04 -12.74
N LEU A 217 -8.04 47.09 -13.34
CA LEU A 217 -7.19 47.26 -14.51
C LEU A 217 -7.88 47.03 -15.86
N ASP A 218 -9.19 46.74 -15.92
CA ASP A 218 -9.97 46.56 -17.16
C ASP A 218 -10.01 47.80 -18.11
N LYS A 219 -9.20 48.82 -17.81
CA LYS A 219 -8.84 49.93 -18.69
C LYS A 219 -7.74 49.47 -19.66
N GLU A 220 -8.06 49.54 -20.96
CA GLU A 220 -7.32 49.01 -22.12
C GLU A 220 -5.79 49.26 -22.16
N PHE A 221 -5.29 50.27 -21.44
CA PHE A 221 -3.89 50.67 -21.38
C PHE A 221 -3.01 49.71 -20.56
N LEU A 222 -3.54 48.99 -19.56
CA LEU A 222 -2.70 48.29 -18.57
C LEU A 222 -2.40 46.81 -18.90
N CYS A 223 -3.27 46.09 -19.62
CA CYS A 223 -2.96 44.74 -20.12
C CYS A 223 -1.91 44.73 -21.26
N ARG A 224 -1.61 45.90 -21.86
CA ARG A 224 -0.52 46.08 -22.83
C ARG A 224 0.81 46.51 -22.18
N SER A 225 0.79 46.91 -20.91
CA SER A 225 1.89 47.58 -20.21
C SER A 225 2.52 46.74 -19.10
N LEU A 226 2.18 45.45 -19.02
CA LEU A 226 2.83 44.52 -18.08
C LEU A 226 4.17 44.09 -18.68
N ASP A 227 5.24 44.78 -18.25
CA ASP A 227 6.62 44.41 -18.55
C ASP A 227 6.92 43.06 -17.87
N TYR A 228 6.64 41.97 -18.60
CA TYR A 228 7.05 40.60 -18.28
C TYR A 228 6.36 39.97 -17.05
N ILE A 229 5.55 38.92 -17.30
CA ILE A 229 4.99 38.05 -16.25
C ILE A 229 5.82 36.75 -16.21
N PRO A 230 6.81 36.59 -15.32
CA PRO A 230 7.47 35.31 -15.14
C PRO A 230 6.68 34.38 -14.20
N ASN A 231 6.27 33.23 -14.73
CA ASN A 231 6.14 31.93 -14.04
C ASN A 231 5.24 31.78 -12.78
N ARG A 232 4.12 32.49 -12.65
CA ARG A 232 3.03 32.05 -11.74
C ARG A 232 1.71 31.90 -12.49
N GLY A 233 1.51 30.76 -13.13
CA GLY A 233 0.27 30.55 -13.89
C GLY A 233 -0.98 30.28 -13.06
N SER A 234 -0.91 30.30 -11.72
CA SER A 234 -2.10 30.44 -10.86
C SER A 234 -2.82 31.78 -11.07
N LEU A 235 -2.14 32.80 -11.59
CA LEU A 235 -2.72 34.11 -11.88
C LEU A 235 -3.54 34.10 -13.18
N PHE A 236 -3.18 33.26 -14.16
CA PHE A 236 -3.93 33.10 -15.43
C PHE A 236 -5.32 32.47 -15.24
N GLY A 237 -5.56 31.79 -14.12
CA GLY A 237 -6.90 31.30 -13.76
C GLY A 237 -7.90 32.41 -13.41
N SER A 238 -7.47 33.67 -13.34
CA SER A 238 -8.28 34.79 -12.84
C SER A 238 -8.39 35.98 -13.80
N ILE A 239 -7.84 35.89 -15.02
CA ILE A 239 -7.90 36.97 -16.02
C ILE A 239 -9.13 36.88 -16.94
N SER A 240 -9.67 38.03 -17.33
CA SER A 240 -10.75 38.13 -18.33
C SER A 240 -10.24 37.81 -19.75
N LEU A 241 -11.13 37.37 -20.64
CA LEU A 241 -10.83 37.16 -22.06
C LEU A 241 -10.20 38.40 -22.70
N LYS A 242 -10.70 39.60 -22.38
CA LYS A 242 -10.20 40.86 -22.91
C LYS A 242 -8.73 41.08 -22.55
N CYS A 243 -8.34 40.81 -21.30
CA CYS A 243 -6.94 40.95 -20.88
C CYS A 243 -6.06 39.83 -21.48
N PHE A 244 -6.56 38.60 -21.54
CA PHE A 244 -5.88 37.47 -22.17
C PHE A 244 -5.54 37.76 -23.66
N ARG A 245 -6.51 38.22 -24.43
CA ARG A 245 -6.31 38.62 -25.85
C ARG A 245 -5.35 39.80 -25.98
N GLY A 246 -5.39 40.75 -25.05
CA GLY A 246 -4.44 41.87 -24.98
C GLY A 246 -2.99 41.41 -24.80
N LEU A 247 -2.77 40.44 -23.90
CA LEU A 247 -1.46 39.84 -23.61
C LEU A 247 -0.94 38.97 -24.78
N LEU A 248 -1.83 38.23 -25.45
CA LEU A 248 -1.50 37.49 -26.68
C LEU A 248 -0.98 38.44 -27.77
N ARG A 249 -1.72 39.53 -28.04
CA ARG A 249 -1.37 40.49 -29.10
C ARG A 249 -0.12 41.30 -28.82
N SER A 250 0.20 41.56 -27.56
CA SER A 250 1.45 42.23 -27.17
C SER A 250 2.67 41.32 -27.17
N LYS A 251 2.51 40.01 -27.43
CA LYS A 251 3.55 38.97 -27.30
C LYS A 251 4.19 38.91 -25.90
N ALA A 252 3.51 39.46 -24.90
CA ALA A 252 3.95 39.38 -23.50
C ALA A 252 3.57 38.04 -22.87
N LEU A 253 2.71 37.26 -23.53
CA LEU A 253 2.29 35.94 -23.09
C LEU A 253 3.28 34.86 -23.54
N VAL A 254 3.86 34.16 -22.57
CA VAL A 254 4.65 32.94 -22.76
C VAL A 254 3.88 31.82 -22.06
N PHE A 255 3.43 30.80 -22.80
CA PHE A 255 2.84 29.64 -22.15
C PHE A 255 4.01 28.90 -21.48
N SER A 256 3.79 28.40 -20.27
CA SER A 256 4.81 27.60 -19.60
C SER A 256 4.17 26.30 -19.12
N SER A 257 4.97 25.24 -19.09
CA SER A 257 4.48 23.89 -18.85
C SER A 257 3.86 23.78 -17.45
N GLY A 258 2.54 23.58 -17.40
CA GLY A 258 1.83 23.22 -16.16
C GLY A 258 0.76 24.20 -15.65
N TYR A 259 0.31 25.18 -16.44
CA TYR A 259 -0.63 26.20 -15.95
C TYR A 259 -2.03 26.13 -16.57
N ALA A 260 -3.05 26.34 -15.73
CA ALA A 260 -4.45 26.33 -16.13
C ALA A 260 -4.92 27.76 -16.41
N ILE A 261 -5.07 28.10 -17.70
CA ILE A 261 -5.97 29.19 -18.09
C ILE A 261 -7.37 28.77 -17.64
N CYS A 262 -8.15 29.72 -17.13
CA CYS A 262 -9.55 29.51 -16.75
C CYS A 262 -10.30 28.78 -17.90
N PRO A 263 -10.91 27.60 -17.68
CA PRO A 263 -11.61 26.86 -18.72
C PRO A 263 -12.63 27.69 -19.48
N GLU A 264 -13.36 28.56 -18.78
CA GLU A 264 -14.33 29.50 -19.34
C GLU A 264 -13.67 30.49 -20.30
N THR A 265 -12.51 31.04 -19.94
CA THR A 265 -11.73 31.92 -20.82
C THR A 265 -11.19 31.17 -22.04
N VAL A 266 -10.78 29.91 -21.88
CA VAL A 266 -10.35 29.07 -23.02
C VAL A 266 -11.52 28.77 -23.95
N GLU A 267 -12.68 28.43 -23.41
CA GLU A 267 -13.90 28.16 -24.16
C GLU A 267 -14.32 29.39 -24.97
N GLU A 268 -14.39 30.57 -24.35
CA GLU A 268 -14.69 31.81 -25.06
C GLU A 268 -13.61 32.16 -26.09
N TRP A 269 -12.33 31.92 -25.79
CA TRP A 269 -11.23 32.14 -26.74
C TRP A 269 -11.35 31.27 -27.98
N THR A 270 -11.86 30.04 -27.88
CA THR A 270 -12.04 29.17 -29.07
C THR A 270 -12.94 29.81 -30.14
N ASN A 271 -13.86 30.71 -29.76
CA ASN A 271 -14.71 31.45 -30.70
C ASN A 271 -13.97 32.58 -31.44
N HIS A 272 -12.79 32.98 -30.97
CA HIS A 272 -11.95 34.02 -31.57
C HIS A 272 -10.63 33.46 -32.11
N LEU A 273 -10.50 32.13 -32.17
CA LEU A 273 -9.23 31.46 -32.48
C LEU A 273 -8.72 31.79 -33.88
N GLU A 274 -9.61 31.98 -34.86
CA GLU A 274 -9.21 32.42 -36.20
C GLU A 274 -8.45 33.75 -36.17
N GLU A 275 -8.89 34.72 -35.38
CA GLU A 275 -8.21 36.02 -35.28
C GLU A 275 -6.92 35.93 -34.46
N ASP A 276 -6.92 35.16 -33.38
CA ASP A 276 -5.87 35.26 -32.37
C ASP A 276 -4.72 34.25 -32.57
N LEU A 277 -4.91 33.17 -33.35
CA LEU A 277 -3.90 32.11 -33.55
C LEU A 277 -2.60 32.62 -34.19
N GLU A 278 -2.68 33.62 -35.08
CA GLU A 278 -1.50 34.22 -35.72
C GLU A 278 -0.63 35.04 -34.76
N HIS A 279 -1.18 35.41 -33.60
CA HIS A 279 -0.46 36.14 -32.55
C HIS A 279 0.18 35.22 -31.51
N VAL A 280 -0.13 33.92 -31.53
CA VAL A 280 0.52 32.92 -30.69
C VAL A 280 1.94 32.70 -31.20
N ASP A 281 2.94 32.79 -30.30
CA ASP A 281 4.32 32.50 -30.65
C ASP A 281 4.44 31.04 -31.12
N PRO A 282 5.07 30.77 -32.30
CA PRO A 282 5.38 29.42 -32.78
C PRO A 282 6.00 28.51 -31.71
N GLY A 283 6.80 29.07 -30.80
CA GLY A 283 7.41 28.43 -29.64
C GLY A 283 6.43 27.74 -28.68
N GLU A 284 5.16 28.14 -28.72
CA GLU A 284 4.18 27.89 -27.66
C GLU A 284 3.05 26.94 -28.09
N TYR A 285 2.99 26.54 -29.37
CA TYR A 285 1.91 25.71 -29.90
C TYR A 285 1.77 24.35 -29.17
N TRP A 286 2.89 23.77 -28.73
CA TRP A 286 2.88 22.50 -27.99
C TRP A 286 2.22 22.61 -26.61
N LEU A 287 2.11 23.83 -26.06
CA LEU A 287 1.48 24.14 -24.77
C LEU A 287 0.01 24.56 -24.87
N LEU A 288 -0.55 24.69 -26.07
CA LEU A 288 -1.95 25.07 -26.24
C LEU A 288 -2.88 24.08 -25.51
N PRO A 289 -3.98 24.55 -24.91
CA PRO A 289 -4.97 23.67 -24.27
C PRO A 289 -5.54 22.63 -25.22
N VAL A 290 -5.98 21.48 -24.69
CA VAL A 290 -6.56 20.38 -25.48
C VAL A 290 -7.78 20.85 -26.28
N SER A 291 -8.66 21.67 -25.70
CA SER A 291 -9.84 22.23 -26.39
C SER A 291 -9.49 23.16 -27.55
N VAL A 292 -8.36 23.88 -27.46
CA VAL A 292 -7.86 24.71 -28.56
C VAL A 292 -7.32 23.83 -29.68
N TRP A 293 -6.52 22.82 -29.34
CA TRP A 293 -6.05 21.83 -30.32
C TRP A 293 -7.21 21.07 -30.99
N GLN A 294 -8.22 20.70 -30.21
CA GLN A 294 -9.46 20.09 -30.71
C GLN A 294 -10.08 20.96 -31.81
N LYS A 295 -10.23 22.27 -31.55
CA LYS A 295 -10.79 23.21 -32.52
C LYS A 295 -9.91 23.44 -33.75
N ILE A 296 -8.59 23.50 -33.58
CA ILE A 296 -7.63 23.62 -34.69
C ILE A 296 -7.75 22.41 -35.63
N LEU A 297 -7.87 21.20 -35.08
CA LEU A 297 -7.93 19.98 -35.88
C LEU A 297 -9.32 19.75 -36.50
N GLU A 298 -10.39 20.27 -35.91
CA GLU A 298 -11.73 20.25 -36.50
C GLU A 298 -11.84 21.14 -37.75
N LEU A 299 -11.07 22.23 -37.81
CA LEU A 299 -11.16 23.25 -38.86
C LEU A 299 -9.90 23.25 -39.75
N PRO A 300 -9.96 22.70 -40.98
CA PRO A 300 -8.81 22.64 -41.88
C PRO A 300 -8.16 24.00 -42.17
N THR A 301 -8.92 25.10 -42.13
CA THR A 301 -8.44 26.47 -42.30
C THR A 301 -7.46 26.92 -41.22
N LEU A 302 -7.58 26.38 -40.00
CA LEU A 302 -6.69 26.67 -38.88
C LEU A 302 -5.41 25.83 -38.92
N VAL A 303 -5.50 24.58 -39.41
CA VAL A 303 -4.35 23.68 -39.60
C VAL A 303 -3.27 24.33 -40.48
N ASP A 304 -3.68 25.06 -41.52
CA ASP A 304 -2.76 25.76 -42.42
C ASP A 304 -2.06 26.96 -41.79
N ARG A 305 -2.65 27.59 -40.76
CA ARG A 305 -2.07 28.74 -40.04
C ARG A 305 -0.96 28.32 -39.08
N VAL A 306 -0.85 27.03 -38.75
CA VAL A 306 0.22 26.52 -37.91
C VAL A 306 1.50 26.26 -38.73
N PRO A 307 2.67 26.81 -38.33
CA PRO A 307 3.93 26.64 -39.06
C PRO A 307 4.38 25.18 -39.23
N ARG A 308 4.94 24.85 -40.40
CA ARG A 308 5.32 23.46 -40.79
C ARG A 308 6.52 22.86 -40.03
N ASN A 309 7.35 23.65 -39.36
CA ASN A 309 8.69 23.24 -38.91
C ASN A 309 8.78 22.71 -37.46
N TYR A 310 7.67 22.30 -36.83
CA TYR A 310 7.68 21.92 -35.42
C TYR A 310 7.85 20.41 -35.20
N TYR A 311 9.05 20.00 -34.79
CA TYR A 311 9.48 18.59 -34.63
C TYR A 311 9.34 18.02 -33.20
N LYS A 312 8.59 18.68 -32.29
CA LYS A 312 8.43 18.24 -30.88
C LYS A 312 6.95 18.18 -30.46
N LEU A 313 6.16 17.36 -31.13
CA LEU A 313 4.75 17.12 -30.76
C LEU A 313 4.57 15.88 -29.86
N GLU A 314 5.63 15.11 -29.62
CA GLU A 314 5.60 13.87 -28.81
C GLU A 314 5.17 14.09 -27.35
N ASP A 315 5.34 15.31 -26.81
CA ASP A 315 4.90 15.71 -25.45
C ASP A 315 3.72 16.72 -25.46
N SER A 316 3.03 16.88 -26.60
CA SER A 316 2.03 17.94 -26.75
C SER A 316 0.63 17.56 -26.23
N ASN A 317 -0.14 18.57 -25.82
CA ASN A 317 -1.58 18.43 -25.54
C ASN A 317 -2.39 17.97 -26.76
N MET A 318 -1.84 18.06 -27.98
CA MET A 318 -2.44 17.54 -29.21
C MET A 318 -2.68 16.01 -29.12
N LEU A 319 -1.83 15.26 -28.40
CA LEU A 319 -2.02 13.82 -28.19
C LEU A 319 -3.21 13.49 -27.28
N ARG A 320 -3.87 14.48 -26.69
CA ARG A 320 -4.99 14.26 -25.76
C ARG A 320 -6.35 14.62 -26.38
N VAL A 321 -6.36 15.06 -27.64
CA VAL A 321 -7.58 15.41 -28.39
C VAL A 321 -8.45 14.19 -28.65
N SER A 322 -9.74 14.43 -28.82
CA SER A 322 -10.74 13.42 -29.15
C SER A 322 -10.80 13.25 -30.67
N LEU A 323 -10.23 12.16 -31.18
CA LEU A 323 -10.37 11.81 -32.60
C LEU A 323 -11.82 11.51 -33.00
N PHE A 324 -12.68 11.12 -32.04
CA PHE A 324 -14.11 10.94 -32.27
C PHE A 324 -14.80 12.27 -32.62
N GLU A 325 -14.41 13.37 -31.99
CA GLU A 325 -14.95 14.70 -32.25
C GLU A 325 -14.40 15.30 -33.56
N ILE A 326 -13.13 15.03 -33.89
CA ILE A 326 -12.53 15.45 -35.17
C ILE A 326 -13.22 14.77 -36.35
N GLY A 327 -13.52 13.46 -36.21
CA GLY A 327 -14.17 12.66 -37.24
C GLY A 327 -13.26 12.33 -38.44
N HIS A 328 -13.68 11.33 -39.22
CA HIS A 328 -12.88 10.75 -40.30
C HIS A 328 -12.63 11.70 -41.49
N VAL A 329 -13.54 12.64 -41.76
CA VAL A 329 -13.41 13.60 -42.88
C VAL A 329 -12.31 14.61 -42.59
N SER A 330 -12.36 15.28 -41.44
CA SER A 330 -11.34 16.25 -41.03
C SER A 330 -10.00 15.56 -40.82
N PHE A 331 -9.99 14.36 -40.22
CA PHE A 331 -8.77 13.56 -40.11
C PHE A 331 -8.11 13.27 -41.47
N ALA A 332 -8.89 12.89 -42.49
CA ALA A 332 -8.38 12.69 -43.84
C ALA A 332 -7.88 14.00 -44.48
N ALA A 333 -8.53 15.14 -44.22
CA ALA A 333 -8.05 16.44 -44.68
C ALA A 333 -6.70 16.80 -44.05
N ILE A 334 -6.54 16.57 -42.74
CA ILE A 334 -5.26 16.78 -42.03
C ILE A 334 -4.19 15.84 -42.60
N ALA A 335 -4.52 14.57 -42.85
CA ALA A 335 -3.59 13.61 -43.43
C ALA A 335 -3.02 14.08 -44.78
N ARG A 336 -3.86 14.68 -45.63
CA ARG A 336 -3.44 15.26 -46.91
C ARG A 336 -2.53 16.48 -46.73
N GLN A 337 -2.88 17.37 -45.80
CA GLN A 337 -2.21 18.65 -45.61
C GLN A 337 -0.92 18.57 -44.76
N ARG A 338 -0.91 17.66 -43.78
CA ARG A 338 0.08 17.53 -42.69
C ARG A 338 0.25 16.05 -42.27
N PRO A 339 0.79 15.18 -43.14
CA PRO A 339 0.89 13.73 -42.87
C PRO A 339 1.67 13.39 -41.58
N TYR A 340 2.69 14.17 -41.23
CA TYR A 340 3.48 13.95 -40.00
C TYR A 340 2.70 14.18 -38.70
N TRP A 341 1.67 15.04 -38.70
CA TRP A 341 0.84 15.26 -37.51
C TRP A 341 -0.07 14.08 -37.24
N VAL A 342 -0.55 13.45 -38.31
CA VAL A 342 -1.39 12.26 -38.21
C VAL A 342 -0.60 11.07 -37.65
N GLU A 343 0.69 10.95 -37.98
CA GLU A 343 1.57 9.96 -37.34
C GLU A 343 1.56 10.10 -35.82
N THR A 344 1.69 11.33 -35.31
CA THR A 344 1.59 11.63 -33.87
C THR A 344 0.20 11.33 -33.30
N LEU A 345 -0.88 11.73 -33.98
CA LEU A 345 -2.25 11.45 -33.52
C LEU A 345 -2.58 9.95 -33.44
N LEU A 346 -1.92 9.13 -34.27
CA LEU A 346 -2.06 7.68 -34.26
C LEU A 346 -1.22 6.97 -33.18
N ASP A 347 -0.40 7.69 -32.40
CA ASP A 347 0.29 7.15 -31.21
C ASP A 347 -0.66 6.99 -29.99
N LEU A 348 -1.93 7.36 -30.13
CA LEU A 348 -2.96 7.11 -29.12
C LEU A 348 -3.21 5.61 -28.86
N PRO A 349 -3.57 5.21 -27.62
CA PRO A 349 -4.02 3.85 -27.34
C PRO A 349 -5.16 3.43 -28.28
N LEU A 350 -5.14 2.20 -28.80
CA LEU A 350 -6.14 1.67 -29.75
C LEU A 350 -7.59 1.91 -29.31
N SER A 351 -7.87 1.86 -28.00
CA SER A 351 -9.20 2.08 -27.45
C SER A 351 -9.73 3.51 -27.62
N LYS A 352 -8.89 4.46 -28.06
CA LYS A 352 -9.25 5.87 -28.31
C LYS A 352 -9.37 6.21 -29.79
N LEU A 353 -9.09 5.27 -30.70
CA LEU A 353 -9.21 5.48 -32.14
C LEU A 353 -10.65 5.17 -32.59
N PRO A 354 -11.33 6.07 -33.32
CA PRO A 354 -12.61 5.78 -33.97
C PRO A 354 -12.48 4.66 -35.00
N GLU A 355 -13.49 3.79 -35.08
CA GLU A 355 -13.50 2.65 -36.01
C GLU A 355 -13.52 3.10 -37.49
N ASP A 356 -14.01 4.30 -37.76
CA ASP A 356 -14.15 4.87 -39.10
C ASP A 356 -13.04 5.88 -39.43
N ILE A 357 -12.02 6.04 -38.58
CA ILE A 357 -11.02 7.11 -38.70
C ILE A 357 -10.35 7.20 -40.08
N PHE A 358 -10.17 6.07 -40.79
CA PHE A 358 -9.61 6.01 -42.14
C PHE A 358 -10.64 5.95 -43.28
N ALA A 359 -11.93 6.14 -43.00
CA ALA A 359 -12.99 5.98 -43.99
C ALA A 359 -12.89 6.96 -45.16
N SER A 360 -12.35 8.15 -44.94
CA SER A 360 -12.14 9.17 -45.97
C SER A 360 -10.69 9.28 -46.45
N CYS A 361 -9.78 8.43 -45.98
CA CYS A 361 -8.39 8.39 -46.45
C CYS A 361 -8.31 7.59 -47.76
N GLY A 362 -7.66 8.14 -48.78
CA GLY A 362 -7.50 7.54 -50.10
C GLY A 362 -6.17 6.81 -50.24
N LYS A 363 -5.78 6.56 -51.51
CA LYS A 363 -4.57 5.80 -51.84
C LYS A 363 -3.28 6.44 -51.31
N ASP A 364 -3.15 7.75 -51.45
CA ASP A 364 -1.91 8.47 -51.13
C ASP A 364 -1.69 8.60 -49.62
N GLU A 365 -2.74 8.89 -48.87
CA GLU A 365 -2.69 9.03 -47.41
C GLU A 365 -2.38 7.67 -46.76
N MET A 366 -3.12 6.62 -47.17
CA MET A 366 -2.91 5.27 -46.66
C MET A 366 -1.52 4.72 -47.03
N GLY A 367 -1.03 5.01 -48.24
CA GLY A 367 0.33 4.65 -48.66
C GLY A 367 1.43 5.29 -47.79
N SER A 368 1.22 6.55 -47.37
CA SER A 368 2.11 7.23 -46.42
C SER A 368 2.09 6.55 -45.05
N PHE A 369 0.92 6.17 -44.54
CA PHE A 369 0.78 5.52 -43.24
C PHE A 369 1.45 4.14 -43.19
N GLU A 370 1.27 3.32 -44.22
CA GLU A 370 1.89 1.99 -44.28
C GLU A 370 3.42 2.05 -44.27
N THR A 371 3.99 3.03 -45.00
CA THR A 371 5.44 3.14 -45.15
C THR A 371 6.11 3.70 -43.90
N LYS A 372 5.44 4.62 -43.18
CA LYS A 372 6.04 5.40 -42.08
C LYS A 372 5.74 4.89 -40.68
N LEU A 373 4.61 4.20 -40.44
CA LEU A 373 4.22 3.78 -39.09
C LEU A 373 4.97 2.53 -38.55
N GLY A 374 5.82 1.89 -39.35
CA GLY A 374 6.77 0.85 -38.93
C GLY A 374 6.19 -0.27 -38.03
N ILE A 375 6.88 -0.59 -36.92
CA ILE A 375 6.49 -1.64 -35.96
C ILE A 375 5.19 -1.27 -35.21
N ARG A 376 4.89 0.02 -35.02
CA ARG A 376 3.76 0.52 -34.23
C ARG A 376 2.42 0.40 -34.95
N ALA A 377 2.44 0.50 -36.28
CA ALA A 377 1.30 0.24 -37.17
C ALA A 377 0.68 -1.17 -36.98
N ARG A 378 1.47 -2.16 -36.51
CA ARG A 378 0.99 -3.54 -36.32
C ARG A 378 -0.21 -3.65 -35.39
N ASN A 379 -0.35 -2.75 -34.42
CA ASN A 379 -1.46 -2.78 -33.48
C ASN A 379 -2.75 -2.24 -34.14
N ILE A 380 -2.66 -1.18 -34.93
CA ILE A 380 -3.78 -0.63 -35.72
C ILE A 380 -4.22 -1.67 -36.76
N TRP A 381 -3.27 -2.28 -37.46
CA TRP A 381 -3.53 -3.34 -38.45
C TRP A 381 -3.93 -4.69 -37.85
N ARG A 382 -4.09 -4.77 -36.53
CA ARG A 382 -4.76 -5.89 -35.86
C ARG A 382 -6.22 -5.58 -35.53
N ASN A 383 -6.67 -4.34 -35.68
CA ASN A 383 -8.05 -3.94 -35.43
C ASN A 383 -8.90 -4.07 -36.72
N PRO A 384 -9.77 -5.09 -36.80
CA PRO A 384 -10.64 -5.31 -37.96
C PRO A 384 -11.67 -4.22 -38.17
N GLU A 385 -12.10 -3.54 -37.09
CA GLU A 385 -13.08 -2.45 -37.12
C GLU A 385 -12.55 -1.31 -37.99
N ILE A 386 -11.30 -0.92 -37.71
CA ILE A 386 -10.58 0.11 -38.46
C ILE A 386 -10.31 -0.32 -39.91
N ILE A 387 -9.82 -1.56 -40.10
CA ILE A 387 -9.47 -2.07 -41.44
C ILE A 387 -10.70 -2.19 -42.35
N GLY A 388 -11.84 -2.60 -41.79
CA GLY A 388 -13.08 -2.78 -42.53
C GLY A 388 -13.66 -1.48 -43.09
N ASN A 389 -13.31 -0.34 -42.49
CA ASN A 389 -13.81 0.97 -42.90
C ASN A 389 -12.86 1.74 -43.81
N ILE A 390 -11.62 1.26 -44.06
CA ILE A 390 -10.62 1.96 -44.89
C ILE A 390 -11.23 2.39 -46.24
N SER A 391 -11.14 3.69 -46.52
CA SER A 391 -11.60 4.34 -47.75
C SER A 391 -13.07 4.06 -48.11
N SER A 392 -13.90 3.63 -47.16
CA SER A 392 -15.30 3.26 -47.42
C SER A 392 -16.16 4.44 -47.88
N ALA A 393 -15.80 5.68 -47.50
CA ALA A 393 -16.50 6.91 -47.84
C ALA A 393 -16.00 7.59 -49.13
N LEU A 394 -15.05 6.99 -49.85
CA LEU A 394 -14.53 7.50 -51.12
C LEU A 394 -15.12 6.74 -52.31
N ASP A 395 -15.18 7.41 -53.46
CA ASP A 395 -15.46 6.76 -54.74
C ASP A 395 -14.36 5.78 -55.12
N ASP A 396 -14.70 4.82 -55.97
CA ASP A 396 -13.83 3.67 -56.30
C ASP A 396 -12.45 4.11 -56.83
N ASP A 397 -12.38 5.19 -57.61
CA ASP A 397 -11.12 5.67 -58.20
C ASP A 397 -10.09 6.14 -57.16
N GLN A 398 -10.56 6.70 -56.04
CA GLN A 398 -9.72 7.23 -54.97
C GLN A 398 -9.51 6.23 -53.82
N HIS A 399 -10.21 5.09 -53.87
CA HIS A 399 -10.17 4.08 -52.83
C HIS A 399 -8.78 3.44 -52.73
N TYR A 400 -8.31 3.21 -51.50
CA TYR A 400 -6.99 2.63 -51.24
C TYR A 400 -6.69 1.31 -52.00
N CYS A 401 -7.70 0.46 -52.19
CA CYS A 401 -7.53 -0.86 -52.81
C CYS A 401 -7.62 -0.84 -54.34
N ASN A 402 -7.92 0.32 -54.94
CA ASN A 402 -8.10 0.44 -56.39
C ASN A 402 -6.80 0.18 -57.17
N GLY A 403 -6.88 -0.75 -58.12
CA GLY A 403 -5.76 -1.15 -58.96
C GLY A 403 -4.62 -1.84 -58.18
N MET A 404 -4.88 -2.31 -56.96
CA MET A 404 -3.92 -3.13 -56.21
C MET A 404 -3.77 -4.48 -56.90
N ASP A 405 -2.53 -4.91 -57.17
CA ASP A 405 -2.27 -6.24 -57.73
C ASP A 405 -2.31 -7.34 -56.65
N SER A 406 -2.35 -8.59 -57.10
CA SER A 406 -2.43 -9.75 -56.21
C SER A 406 -1.19 -9.92 -55.32
N LEU A 407 0.00 -9.51 -55.76
CA LEU A 407 1.25 -9.61 -54.99
C LEU A 407 1.29 -8.57 -53.85
N ALA A 408 0.92 -7.33 -54.16
CA ALA A 408 0.77 -6.25 -53.18
C ALA A 408 -0.32 -6.59 -52.15
N TYR A 409 -1.41 -7.23 -52.59
CA TYR A 409 -2.43 -7.74 -51.68
C TYR A 409 -1.92 -8.90 -50.82
N HIS A 410 -1.15 -9.84 -51.40
CA HIS A 410 -0.53 -10.96 -50.70
C HIS A 410 0.38 -10.50 -49.56
N ALA A 411 1.17 -9.44 -49.80
CA ALA A 411 2.07 -8.84 -48.82
C ALA A 411 1.36 -8.17 -47.63
N ARG A 412 0.02 -8.07 -47.65
CA ARG A 412 -0.79 -7.42 -46.59
C ARG A 412 -1.78 -8.39 -45.93
N PRO A 413 -1.31 -9.32 -45.06
CA PRO A 413 -2.17 -10.32 -44.41
C PRO A 413 -3.34 -9.72 -43.62
N TRP A 414 -3.17 -8.54 -43.03
CA TRP A 414 -4.23 -7.85 -42.29
C TRP A 414 -5.38 -7.38 -43.21
N LEU A 415 -5.06 -6.93 -44.43
CA LEU A 415 -6.05 -6.52 -45.43
C LEU A 415 -6.75 -7.74 -46.02
N ARG A 416 -6.03 -8.86 -46.19
CA ARG A 416 -6.62 -10.16 -46.57
C ARG A 416 -7.64 -10.64 -45.55
N ARG A 417 -7.31 -10.54 -44.26
CA ARG A 417 -8.16 -11.01 -43.16
C ARG A 417 -9.36 -10.12 -42.89
N TYR A 418 -9.23 -8.79 -43.00
CA TYR A 418 -10.25 -7.88 -42.48
C TYR A 418 -10.76 -6.84 -43.49
N GLY A 419 -10.23 -6.84 -44.73
CA GLY A 419 -10.63 -5.89 -45.76
C GLY A 419 -12.13 -5.89 -46.04
N SER A 420 -12.66 -4.74 -46.45
CA SER A 420 -14.07 -4.58 -46.81
C SER A 420 -14.41 -5.34 -48.11
N ALA A 421 -15.70 -5.59 -48.36
CA ALA A 421 -16.13 -6.19 -49.62
C ALA A 421 -15.84 -5.27 -50.82
N LYS A 422 -16.01 -3.95 -50.62
CA LYS A 422 -15.70 -2.91 -51.59
C LYS A 422 -14.21 -2.89 -51.92
N CYS A 423 -13.36 -2.90 -50.90
CA CYS A 423 -11.91 -3.01 -51.10
C CYS A 423 -11.53 -4.24 -51.94
N ARG A 424 -12.08 -5.43 -51.63
CA ARG A 424 -11.80 -6.65 -52.40
C ARG A 424 -12.27 -6.61 -53.84
N SER A 425 -13.40 -5.96 -54.14
CA SER A 425 -13.88 -5.86 -55.53
C SER A 425 -13.02 -4.96 -56.40
N LEU A 426 -12.23 -4.07 -55.79
CA LEU A 426 -11.34 -3.12 -56.48
C LEU A 426 -9.92 -3.65 -56.68
N ILE A 427 -9.58 -4.79 -56.07
CA ILE A 427 -8.31 -5.49 -56.29
C ILE A 427 -8.34 -6.17 -57.65
N THR A 428 -7.23 -6.10 -58.37
CA THR A 428 -7.08 -6.71 -59.69
C THR A 428 -7.36 -8.21 -59.60
N ARG A 429 -8.24 -8.72 -60.49
CA ARG A 429 -8.64 -10.13 -60.44
C ARG A 429 -7.41 -11.06 -60.60
N PRO A 430 -7.27 -12.09 -59.76
CA PRO A 430 -6.19 -13.06 -59.88
C PRO A 430 -6.26 -13.81 -61.23
N ARG A 431 -5.10 -14.18 -61.78
CA ARG A 431 -5.02 -15.10 -62.94
C ARG A 431 -5.60 -16.46 -62.55
N GLU A 432 -5.95 -17.30 -63.53
CA GLU A 432 -6.60 -18.60 -63.25
C GLU A 432 -5.81 -19.48 -62.27
N ASP A 433 -4.49 -19.48 -62.37
CA ASP A 433 -3.59 -20.26 -61.52
C ASP A 433 -3.53 -19.73 -60.07
N ASP A 434 -3.77 -18.43 -59.85
CA ASP A 434 -3.67 -17.78 -58.54
C ASP A 434 -4.97 -17.92 -57.71
N ARG A 435 -6.05 -18.43 -58.30
CA ARG A 435 -7.38 -18.47 -57.65
C ARG A 435 -7.46 -19.39 -56.43
N ILE A 436 -6.55 -20.36 -56.33
CA ILE A 436 -6.42 -21.26 -55.17
C ILE A 436 -5.68 -20.54 -54.02
N GLU A 437 -4.74 -19.65 -54.33
CA GLU A 437 -3.97 -18.89 -53.32
C GLU A 437 -4.73 -17.68 -52.77
N PHE A 438 -5.67 -17.12 -53.55
CA PHE A 438 -6.53 -15.99 -53.17
C PHE A 438 -8.02 -16.31 -53.29
N PRO A 439 -8.53 -17.35 -52.61
CA PRO A 439 -9.89 -17.83 -52.79
C PRO A 439 -10.95 -16.81 -52.35
N GLU A 440 -10.59 -15.82 -51.52
CA GLU A 440 -11.44 -14.71 -51.06
C GLU A 440 -11.75 -13.65 -52.15
N LEU A 441 -10.90 -13.56 -53.18
CA LEU A 441 -11.09 -12.72 -54.36
C LEU A 441 -11.85 -13.46 -55.48
N SER A 442 -11.95 -14.79 -55.38
CA SER A 442 -12.65 -15.65 -56.32
C SER A 442 -14.10 -15.91 -55.91
N ASN A 443 -14.98 -16.10 -56.91
CA ASN A 443 -16.35 -16.58 -56.73
C ASN A 443 -16.52 -18.01 -57.30
N VAL A 444 -15.43 -18.73 -57.56
CA VAL A 444 -15.45 -20.07 -58.15
C VAL A 444 -15.81 -21.11 -57.10
N MET A 445 -16.99 -21.71 -57.23
CA MET A 445 -17.56 -22.63 -56.23
C MET A 445 -16.70 -23.87 -55.98
N VAL A 446 -16.07 -24.41 -57.02
CA VAL A 446 -15.21 -25.61 -56.91
C VAL A 446 -14.01 -25.37 -55.97
N ILE A 447 -13.45 -24.14 -55.99
CA ILE A 447 -12.34 -23.77 -55.10
C ILE A 447 -12.85 -23.69 -53.65
N TRP A 448 -14.03 -23.13 -53.42
CA TRP A 448 -14.62 -23.08 -52.09
C TRP A 448 -14.96 -24.46 -51.54
N ASP A 449 -15.46 -25.38 -52.37
CA ASP A 449 -15.73 -26.77 -51.97
C ASP A 449 -14.43 -27.48 -51.52
N LEU A 450 -13.33 -27.26 -52.26
CA LEU A 450 -12.01 -27.78 -51.88
C LEU A 450 -11.60 -27.29 -50.48
N HIS A 451 -11.76 -25.99 -50.19
CA HIS A 451 -11.44 -25.46 -48.86
C HIS A 451 -12.39 -25.96 -47.76
N ILE A 452 -13.67 -26.20 -48.06
CA ILE A 452 -14.63 -26.76 -47.09
C ILE A 452 -14.25 -28.21 -46.75
N GLU A 453 -13.92 -29.04 -47.74
CA GLU A 453 -13.45 -30.42 -47.52
C GLU A 453 -12.14 -30.45 -46.71
N ARG A 454 -11.19 -29.56 -47.00
CA ARG A 454 -9.96 -29.41 -46.21
C ARG A 454 -10.25 -29.06 -44.74
N ILE A 455 -11.18 -28.13 -44.49
CA ILE A 455 -11.60 -27.79 -43.11
C ILE A 455 -12.19 -29.03 -42.42
N LYS A 456 -13.07 -29.76 -43.12
CA LYS A 456 -13.73 -30.96 -42.56
C LYS A 456 -12.72 -32.06 -42.21
N ASN A 457 -11.67 -32.22 -43.00
CA ASN A 457 -10.64 -33.23 -42.79
C ASN A 457 -9.48 -32.76 -41.87
N ASN A 458 -9.56 -31.57 -41.26
CA ASN A 458 -8.46 -30.98 -40.46
C ASN A 458 -7.13 -30.86 -41.24
N GLU A 459 -7.18 -30.65 -42.57
CA GLU A 459 -6.00 -30.57 -43.43
C GLU A 459 -5.44 -29.15 -43.44
N PHE A 460 -4.50 -28.88 -42.51
CA PHE A 460 -4.07 -27.52 -42.19
C PHE A 460 -2.81 -27.01 -42.90
N GLN A 461 -2.29 -27.71 -43.91
CA GLN A 461 -1.08 -27.28 -44.62
C GLN A 461 -1.26 -25.93 -45.36
N ASP A 462 -2.50 -25.46 -45.57
CA ASP A 462 -2.86 -24.24 -46.32
C ASP A 462 -3.80 -23.30 -45.53
N VAL A 463 -3.70 -23.30 -44.19
CA VAL A 463 -4.58 -22.51 -43.29
C VAL A 463 -4.54 -21.01 -43.60
N ASN A 464 -3.41 -20.49 -44.07
CA ASN A 464 -3.26 -19.07 -44.36
C ASN A 464 -4.16 -18.57 -45.50
N ASN A 465 -4.47 -19.42 -46.49
CA ASN A 465 -5.37 -19.06 -47.60
C ASN A 465 -6.84 -19.34 -47.27
N THR A 466 -7.11 -20.23 -46.31
CA THR A 466 -8.47 -20.55 -45.85
C THR A 466 -9.00 -19.53 -44.82
N ILE A 467 -8.14 -18.98 -43.96
CA ILE A 467 -8.50 -17.97 -42.94
C ILE A 467 -9.26 -16.76 -43.53
N PRO A 468 -8.81 -16.12 -44.63
CA PRO A 468 -9.53 -15.00 -45.25
C PRO A 468 -10.98 -15.31 -45.61
N LEU A 469 -11.28 -16.54 -46.06
CA LEU A 469 -12.64 -16.99 -46.36
C LEU A 469 -13.51 -17.02 -45.09
N LEU A 470 -13.00 -17.66 -44.04
CA LEU A 470 -13.67 -17.78 -42.73
C LEU A 470 -13.86 -16.42 -42.04
N THR A 471 -12.97 -15.47 -42.30
CA THR A 471 -13.05 -14.15 -41.68
C THR A 471 -14.03 -13.24 -42.42
N THR A 472 -14.07 -13.29 -43.76
CA THR A 472 -14.67 -12.21 -44.58
C THR A 472 -15.83 -12.62 -45.48
N ARG A 473 -15.96 -13.89 -45.87
CA ARG A 473 -16.87 -14.34 -46.93
C ARG A 473 -18.12 -15.03 -46.39
N LYS A 474 -19.22 -14.26 -46.23
CA LYS A 474 -20.52 -14.78 -45.79
C LYS A 474 -21.03 -15.94 -46.65
N GLU A 475 -20.92 -15.83 -47.97
CA GLU A 475 -21.46 -16.86 -48.89
C GLU A 475 -20.68 -18.17 -48.82
N PHE A 476 -19.36 -18.12 -48.61
CA PHE A 476 -18.55 -19.29 -48.31
C PHE A 476 -19.06 -19.98 -47.04
N CYS A 477 -19.27 -19.23 -45.96
CA CYS A 477 -19.72 -19.80 -44.70
C CYS A 477 -21.15 -20.33 -44.72
N LYS A 478 -22.06 -19.75 -45.53
CA LYS A 478 -23.39 -20.34 -45.77
C LYS A 478 -23.28 -21.68 -46.48
N ARG A 479 -22.32 -21.83 -47.40
CA ARG A 479 -22.07 -23.07 -48.11
C ARG A 479 -21.47 -24.10 -47.15
N MET A 480 -20.47 -23.70 -46.38
CA MET A 480 -19.89 -24.50 -45.29
C MET A 480 -20.99 -25.00 -44.33
N ALA A 481 -21.90 -24.14 -43.90
CA ALA A 481 -23.00 -24.49 -42.99
C ALA A 481 -23.95 -25.58 -43.54
N LYS A 482 -23.95 -25.86 -44.85
CA LYS A 482 -24.73 -26.95 -45.47
C LYS A 482 -23.97 -28.28 -45.48
N THR A 483 -22.64 -28.24 -45.34
CA THR A 483 -21.75 -29.39 -45.53
C THR A 483 -21.13 -29.86 -44.21
N VAL A 484 -20.93 -28.96 -43.25
CA VAL A 484 -20.34 -29.27 -41.94
C VAL A 484 -21.42 -29.36 -40.86
N THR A 485 -21.18 -30.20 -39.86
CA THR A 485 -22.02 -30.38 -38.67
C THR A 485 -21.43 -29.63 -37.47
N SER A 486 -22.19 -29.54 -36.37
CA SER A 486 -21.68 -28.99 -35.10
C SER A 486 -20.53 -29.82 -34.52
N GLU A 487 -20.54 -31.13 -34.76
CA GLU A 487 -19.48 -32.04 -34.31
C GLU A 487 -18.19 -31.85 -35.12
N ASP A 488 -18.31 -31.56 -36.42
CA ASP A 488 -17.15 -31.20 -37.25
C ASP A 488 -16.51 -29.91 -36.73
N LEU A 489 -17.30 -28.87 -36.41
CA LEU A 489 -16.78 -27.62 -35.83
C LEU A 489 -16.07 -27.85 -34.49
N LYS A 490 -16.60 -28.74 -33.63
CA LYS A 490 -16.01 -29.03 -32.30
C LYS A 490 -14.61 -29.65 -32.40
N ARG A 491 -14.34 -30.39 -33.48
CA ARG A 491 -13.06 -31.08 -33.76
C ARG A 491 -12.02 -30.22 -34.49
N LEU A 492 -12.40 -29.02 -34.94
CA LEU A 492 -11.48 -28.10 -35.59
C LEU A 492 -10.43 -27.57 -34.61
N ASP A 493 -9.25 -27.29 -35.16
CA ASP A 493 -8.18 -26.60 -34.44
C ASP A 493 -8.62 -25.21 -33.98
N ASP A 494 -8.22 -24.84 -32.76
CA ASP A 494 -8.60 -23.58 -32.13
C ASP A 494 -8.19 -22.36 -32.99
N ARG A 495 -7.10 -22.43 -33.77
CA ARG A 495 -6.70 -21.33 -34.67
C ARG A 495 -7.70 -21.09 -35.79
N VAL A 496 -8.35 -22.15 -36.29
CA VAL A 496 -9.37 -22.06 -37.34
C VAL A 496 -10.67 -21.52 -36.78
N LEU A 497 -11.07 -21.99 -35.59
CA LEU A 497 -12.24 -21.45 -34.88
C LEU A 497 -12.05 -19.97 -34.50
N GLN A 498 -10.85 -19.59 -34.07
CA GLN A 498 -10.51 -18.19 -33.78
C GLN A 498 -10.54 -17.28 -35.01
N ALA A 499 -10.37 -17.82 -36.21
CA ALA A 499 -10.41 -17.07 -37.46
C ALA A 499 -11.84 -16.80 -37.98
N ILE A 500 -12.87 -17.45 -37.42
CA ILE A 500 -14.25 -17.24 -37.84
C ILE A 500 -14.68 -15.81 -37.49
N GLY A 501 -14.94 -15.00 -38.52
CA GLY A 501 -15.40 -13.62 -38.37
C GLY A 501 -16.92 -13.51 -38.20
N GLY A 502 -17.42 -12.34 -37.81
CA GLY A 502 -18.83 -12.14 -37.46
C GLY A 502 -19.84 -12.50 -38.55
N LYS A 503 -19.52 -12.23 -39.83
CA LYS A 503 -20.38 -12.63 -40.96
C LYS A 503 -20.45 -14.15 -41.14
N CYS A 504 -19.35 -14.84 -40.86
CA CYS A 504 -19.24 -16.29 -40.97
C CYS A 504 -19.95 -16.97 -39.79
N ALA A 505 -19.71 -16.49 -38.57
CA ALA A 505 -20.40 -16.95 -37.37
C ALA A 505 -21.93 -16.80 -37.49
N LEU A 506 -22.42 -15.70 -38.07
CA LEU A 506 -23.85 -15.55 -38.35
C LEU A 506 -24.41 -16.58 -39.34
N ALA A 507 -23.61 -17.02 -40.30
CA ALA A 507 -24.00 -18.06 -41.25
C ALA A 507 -23.96 -19.45 -40.60
N LEU A 508 -23.01 -19.68 -39.70
CA LEU A 508 -22.82 -20.90 -38.93
C LEU A 508 -23.65 -20.96 -37.64
N LYS A 509 -24.45 -19.94 -37.33
CA LYS A 509 -25.17 -19.80 -36.06
C LYS A 509 -25.94 -21.05 -35.59
N PRO A 510 -26.57 -21.90 -36.45
CA PRO A 510 -27.28 -23.08 -35.98
C PRO A 510 -26.34 -24.18 -35.45
N LEU A 511 -25.04 -24.09 -35.79
CA LEU A 511 -24.01 -25.07 -35.48
C LEU A 511 -23.10 -24.62 -34.31
N ILE A 512 -23.24 -23.38 -33.83
CA ILE A 512 -22.43 -22.83 -32.72
C ILE A 512 -23.07 -23.27 -31.40
N THR A 513 -22.56 -24.37 -30.85
CA THR A 513 -22.87 -24.82 -29.48
C THR A 513 -22.01 -24.08 -28.45
N LYS A 514 -22.31 -24.23 -27.15
CA LYS A 514 -21.48 -23.70 -26.05
C LYS A 514 -20.00 -24.04 -26.19
N ASP A 515 -19.69 -25.31 -26.47
CA ASP A 515 -18.31 -25.79 -26.62
C ASP A 515 -17.56 -25.13 -27.79
N VAL A 516 -18.29 -24.82 -28.88
CA VAL A 516 -17.73 -24.12 -30.03
C VAL A 516 -17.58 -22.63 -29.72
N ALA A 517 -18.58 -22.01 -29.08
CA ALA A 517 -18.62 -20.58 -28.78
C ALA A 517 -17.39 -20.10 -27.99
N VAL A 518 -16.98 -20.83 -26.96
CA VAL A 518 -15.81 -20.48 -26.12
C VAL A 518 -14.50 -20.47 -26.92
N LYS A 519 -14.41 -21.29 -27.99
CA LYS A 519 -13.23 -21.40 -28.86
C LYS A 519 -13.19 -20.37 -30.00
N LEU A 520 -14.30 -19.70 -30.29
CA LEU A 520 -14.37 -18.72 -31.37
C LEU A 520 -13.54 -17.47 -31.06
N GLY A 521 -13.17 -16.72 -32.10
CA GLY A 521 -12.49 -15.44 -31.92
C GLY A 521 -13.45 -14.37 -31.39
N PRO A 522 -12.95 -13.28 -30.78
CA PRO A 522 -13.78 -12.17 -30.31
C PRO A 522 -14.71 -11.59 -31.38
N LEU A 523 -14.23 -11.56 -32.62
CA LEU A 523 -14.93 -10.97 -33.77
C LEU A 523 -16.12 -11.79 -34.27
N ALA A 524 -16.23 -13.06 -33.86
CA ALA A 524 -17.33 -13.93 -34.25
C ALA A 524 -18.67 -13.37 -33.76
N PHE A 525 -18.69 -12.72 -32.59
CA PHE A 525 -19.91 -12.22 -31.95
C PHE A 525 -20.30 -10.79 -32.37
N TRP A 526 -19.49 -10.15 -33.21
CA TRP A 526 -19.60 -8.74 -33.55
C TRP A 526 -20.94 -8.34 -34.19
N SER A 527 -21.46 -9.19 -35.08
CA SER A 527 -22.68 -8.91 -35.85
C SER A 527 -23.95 -9.57 -35.28
N PHE A 528 -23.87 -10.16 -34.08
CA PHE A 528 -25.01 -10.81 -33.47
C PHE A 528 -26.07 -9.77 -33.09
N LYS A 529 -27.32 -10.04 -33.46
CA LYS A 529 -28.50 -9.27 -33.07
C LYS A 529 -29.25 -10.07 -32.01
N ALA A 530 -30.19 -9.45 -31.29
CA ALA A 530 -31.09 -10.13 -30.35
C ALA A 530 -31.59 -11.49 -30.87
N LYS A 531 -32.17 -11.52 -32.08
CA LYS A 531 -32.72 -12.74 -32.70
C LYS A 531 -31.68 -13.79 -33.15
N HIS A 532 -30.39 -13.49 -33.08
CA HIS A 532 -29.30 -14.38 -33.48
C HIS A 532 -28.56 -14.98 -32.29
N PHE A 533 -28.70 -14.40 -31.10
CA PHE A 533 -28.02 -14.84 -29.90
C PHE A 533 -28.92 -15.79 -29.11
N ASN A 534 -28.46 -17.03 -28.98
CA ASN A 534 -29.11 -18.13 -28.25
C ASN A 534 -28.14 -18.76 -27.23
N LEU A 535 -27.13 -18.00 -26.82
CA LEU A 535 -26.13 -18.37 -25.82
C LEU A 535 -26.33 -17.48 -24.59
N ASN A 536 -25.78 -17.88 -23.45
CA ASN A 536 -25.76 -17.04 -22.26
C ASN A 536 -24.44 -16.26 -22.21
N LEU A 537 -24.37 -15.18 -21.41
CA LEU A 537 -23.11 -14.43 -21.23
C LEU A 537 -21.97 -15.32 -20.69
N ALA A 538 -22.31 -16.31 -19.85
CA ALA A 538 -21.34 -17.27 -19.31
C ALA A 538 -20.81 -18.30 -20.33
N ASP A 539 -21.40 -18.38 -21.53
CA ASP A 539 -20.96 -19.30 -22.59
C ASP A 539 -19.90 -18.68 -23.52
N ILE A 540 -19.55 -17.41 -23.30
CA ILE A 540 -18.57 -16.66 -24.08
C ILE A 540 -17.55 -15.99 -23.15
N THR A 541 -16.34 -15.77 -23.66
CA THR A 541 -15.23 -15.19 -22.88
C THR A 541 -15.40 -13.68 -22.69
N PRO A 542 -14.79 -13.06 -21.68
CA PRO A 542 -14.81 -11.60 -21.51
C PRO A 542 -14.37 -10.86 -22.79
N LEU A 543 -13.33 -11.35 -23.46
CA LEU A 543 -12.87 -10.73 -24.70
C LEU A 543 -13.93 -10.78 -25.81
N GLN A 544 -14.71 -11.86 -25.91
CA GLN A 544 -15.83 -11.98 -26.85
C GLN A 544 -17.01 -11.07 -26.48
N VAL A 545 -17.36 -10.98 -25.19
CA VAL A 545 -18.45 -10.11 -24.69
C VAL A 545 -18.17 -8.65 -25.04
N SER A 546 -16.92 -8.20 -24.92
CA SER A 546 -16.56 -6.83 -25.29
C SER A 546 -16.79 -6.49 -26.77
N HIS A 547 -16.86 -7.51 -27.64
CA HIS A 547 -17.14 -7.34 -29.07
C HIS A 547 -18.58 -7.66 -29.46
N LEU A 548 -19.38 -8.24 -28.55
CA LEU A 548 -20.75 -8.65 -28.82
C LEU A 548 -21.58 -7.46 -29.30
N SER A 549 -22.21 -7.60 -30.47
CA SER A 549 -23.12 -6.60 -31.04
C SER A 549 -22.57 -5.20 -31.28
N LYS A 550 -21.25 -4.96 -31.19
CA LYS A 550 -20.66 -3.64 -31.47
C LYS A 550 -21.06 -3.07 -32.86
N GLY A 551 -21.19 -3.93 -33.87
CA GLY A 551 -21.51 -3.55 -35.25
C GLY A 551 -23.01 -3.52 -35.54
N VAL A 552 -23.84 -3.47 -34.51
CA VAL A 552 -25.29 -3.54 -34.59
C VAL A 552 -25.88 -2.33 -33.86
N PRO A 553 -26.90 -1.65 -34.42
CA PRO A 553 -27.58 -0.57 -33.71
C PRO A 553 -28.08 -1.04 -32.34
N THR A 554 -27.94 -0.21 -31.30
CA THR A 554 -28.24 -0.56 -29.89
C THR A 554 -29.61 -1.22 -29.73
N LYS A 555 -30.64 -0.71 -30.42
CA LYS A 555 -32.02 -1.25 -30.39
C LYS A 555 -32.16 -2.69 -30.92
N SER A 556 -31.18 -3.18 -31.68
CA SER A 556 -31.13 -4.52 -32.26
C SER A 556 -30.03 -5.40 -31.66
N SER A 557 -29.34 -4.90 -30.64
CA SER A 557 -28.21 -5.55 -29.99
C SER A 557 -28.59 -6.91 -29.40
N ALA A 558 -27.64 -7.82 -29.23
CA ALA A 558 -27.86 -9.07 -28.50
C ALA A 558 -28.22 -8.80 -27.04
N PHE A 559 -27.67 -7.73 -26.45
CA PHE A 559 -27.93 -7.33 -25.06
C PHE A 559 -29.41 -7.08 -24.74
N THR A 560 -30.25 -6.75 -25.73
CA THR A 560 -31.69 -6.51 -25.50
C THR A 560 -32.51 -7.78 -25.27
N LYS A 561 -31.93 -8.96 -25.48
CA LYS A 561 -32.57 -10.27 -25.25
C LYS A 561 -31.89 -11.07 -24.12
N ILE A 562 -30.76 -10.59 -23.61
CA ILE A 562 -30.07 -11.24 -22.50
C ILE A 562 -30.93 -11.03 -21.25
N GLU A 563 -31.22 -12.11 -20.54
CA GLU A 563 -31.99 -12.05 -19.31
C GLU A 563 -31.15 -11.48 -18.17
N ILE A 564 -31.79 -10.80 -17.21
CA ILE A 564 -31.06 -10.24 -16.07
C ILE A 564 -30.35 -11.32 -15.26
N THR A 565 -30.93 -12.52 -15.18
CA THR A 565 -30.34 -13.71 -14.55
C THR A 565 -29.00 -14.10 -15.18
N ASP A 566 -28.85 -14.00 -16.50
CA ASP A 566 -27.58 -14.27 -17.19
C ASP A 566 -26.53 -13.20 -16.88
N LEU A 567 -26.95 -11.94 -16.72
CA LEU A 567 -26.07 -10.86 -16.28
C LEU A 567 -25.58 -11.09 -14.84
N LEU A 568 -26.46 -11.52 -13.94
CA LEU A 568 -26.09 -11.76 -12.54
C LEU A 568 -25.17 -13.00 -12.38
N ASN A 569 -25.36 -14.01 -13.22
CA ASN A 569 -24.57 -15.25 -13.19
C ASN A 569 -23.20 -15.15 -13.88
N CYS A 570 -22.89 -14.07 -14.61
CA CYS A 570 -21.59 -13.94 -15.27
C CYS A 570 -20.48 -13.61 -14.26
N ASP A 571 -19.22 -13.82 -14.63
CA ASP A 571 -18.08 -13.48 -13.76
C ASP A 571 -17.84 -11.95 -13.67
N GLU A 572 -17.14 -11.50 -12.63
CA GLU A 572 -16.87 -10.05 -12.44
C GLU A 572 -16.00 -9.42 -13.53
N GLU A 573 -15.23 -10.23 -14.25
CA GLU A 573 -14.37 -9.73 -15.32
C GLU A 573 -15.18 -9.36 -16.56
N THR A 574 -16.15 -10.22 -16.89
CA THR A 574 -17.22 -10.04 -17.88
C THR A 574 -18.16 -8.92 -17.46
N PHE A 575 -18.59 -8.90 -16.20
CA PHE A 575 -19.44 -7.83 -15.69
C PHE A 575 -18.74 -6.46 -15.81
N GLY A 576 -17.43 -6.41 -15.52
CA GLY A 576 -16.66 -5.17 -15.58
C GLY A 576 -16.41 -4.60 -16.98
N ILE A 577 -16.51 -5.39 -18.06
CA ILE A 577 -16.31 -4.92 -19.46
C ILE A 577 -17.58 -4.33 -20.04
N LEU A 578 -18.74 -4.63 -19.47
CA LEU A 578 -20.00 -4.12 -19.97
C LEU A 578 -20.09 -2.61 -19.74
N THR A 579 -20.51 -1.89 -20.77
CA THR A 579 -20.79 -0.46 -20.67
C THR A 579 -22.16 -0.22 -20.03
N ASP A 580 -22.36 0.98 -19.49
CA ASP A 580 -23.63 1.42 -18.89
C ASP A 580 -24.77 1.21 -19.89
N SER A 581 -24.56 1.62 -21.15
CA SER A 581 -25.52 1.41 -22.23
C SER A 581 -25.82 -0.05 -22.57
N GLN A 582 -24.90 -0.99 -22.31
CA GLN A 582 -25.12 -2.43 -22.51
C GLN A 582 -25.89 -3.04 -21.34
N ILE A 583 -25.59 -2.59 -20.12
CA ILE A 583 -26.33 -2.97 -18.92
C ILE A 583 -27.76 -2.41 -18.99
N ASP A 584 -27.94 -1.15 -19.38
CA ASP A 584 -29.26 -0.52 -19.56
C ASP A 584 -30.09 -1.21 -20.64
N ALA A 585 -29.43 -1.78 -21.66
CA ALA A 585 -30.09 -2.55 -22.71
C ALA A 585 -30.59 -3.91 -22.19
N ILE A 586 -30.00 -4.45 -21.13
CA ILE A 586 -30.49 -5.64 -20.41
C ILE A 586 -31.58 -5.13 -19.46
N HIS A 587 -32.84 -5.48 -19.70
CA HIS A 587 -33.97 -4.99 -18.91
C HIS A 587 -33.83 -5.37 -17.42
N GLY A 588 -33.25 -4.47 -16.61
CA GLY A 588 -33.27 -4.56 -15.16
C GLY A 588 -34.64 -4.15 -14.64
N THR A 589 -35.30 -5.00 -13.87
CA THR A 589 -36.40 -4.54 -13.01
C THR A 589 -35.82 -3.65 -11.92
N GLN A 590 -36.66 -2.76 -11.35
CA GLN A 590 -36.26 -1.88 -10.25
C GLN A 590 -35.62 -2.68 -9.09
N ASP A 591 -36.05 -3.94 -8.94
CA ASP A 591 -35.64 -4.87 -7.89
C ASP A 591 -34.15 -5.25 -7.94
N TYR A 592 -33.45 -5.14 -9.07
CA TYR A 592 -32.04 -5.54 -9.20
C TYR A 592 -31.05 -4.37 -9.33
N ILE A 593 -31.52 -3.11 -9.31
CA ILE A 593 -30.66 -1.94 -9.55
C ILE A 593 -29.53 -1.85 -8.53
N ASP A 594 -29.84 -2.04 -7.24
CA ASP A 594 -28.85 -1.96 -6.17
C ASP A 594 -27.81 -3.09 -6.29
N TRP A 595 -28.24 -4.31 -6.64
CA TRP A 595 -27.37 -5.46 -6.83
C TRP A 595 -26.45 -5.31 -8.05
N ILE A 596 -27.00 -4.83 -9.18
CA ILE A 596 -26.22 -4.51 -10.38
C ILE A 596 -25.17 -3.44 -10.04
N GLU A 597 -25.55 -2.38 -9.34
CA GLU A 597 -24.62 -1.30 -8.98
C GLU A 597 -23.53 -1.78 -8.02
N PHE A 598 -23.85 -2.68 -7.08
CA PHE A 598 -22.84 -3.34 -6.24
C PHE A 598 -21.86 -4.17 -7.08
N ARG A 599 -22.35 -5.02 -7.99
CA ARG A 599 -21.51 -5.81 -8.91
C ARG A 599 -20.63 -4.91 -9.79
N ARG A 600 -21.15 -3.76 -10.25
CA ARG A 600 -20.38 -2.75 -11.02
C ARG A 600 -19.26 -2.17 -10.18
N GLN A 601 -19.56 -1.76 -8.95
CA GLN A 601 -18.56 -1.23 -8.02
C GLN A 601 -17.46 -2.25 -7.76
N VAL A 602 -17.84 -3.49 -7.49
CA VAL A 602 -16.92 -4.61 -7.27
C VAL A 602 -16.03 -4.88 -8.48
N ALA A 603 -16.60 -4.96 -9.69
CA ALA A 603 -15.85 -5.19 -10.91
C ALA A 603 -14.86 -4.04 -11.21
N ARG A 604 -15.21 -2.79 -10.87
CA ARG A 604 -14.32 -1.63 -10.97
C ARG A 604 -13.09 -1.75 -10.07
N LEU A 605 -13.22 -2.35 -8.88
CA LEU A 605 -12.09 -2.55 -7.97
C LEU A 605 -10.97 -3.41 -8.57
N ILE A 606 -11.31 -4.36 -9.45
CA ILE A 606 -10.33 -5.20 -10.16
C ILE A 606 -9.55 -4.38 -11.19
N ARG A 607 -10.20 -3.44 -11.89
CA ARG A 607 -9.61 -2.71 -13.03
C ARG A 607 -8.93 -1.41 -12.64
N LYS A 608 -9.58 -0.64 -11.79
CA LYS A 608 -9.17 0.69 -11.34
C LYS A 608 -9.48 0.79 -9.84
N PRO A 609 -8.60 0.26 -8.98
CA PRO A 609 -8.81 0.32 -7.54
C PRO A 609 -8.85 1.78 -7.09
N LEU A 610 -9.96 2.20 -6.47
CA LEU A 610 -10.12 3.53 -5.88
C LEU A 610 -9.90 3.43 -4.36
N PRO A 611 -9.18 4.38 -3.74
CA PRO A 611 -9.06 4.44 -2.27
C PRO A 611 -10.44 4.36 -1.60
N GLY A 612 -10.58 3.51 -0.57
CA GLY A 612 -11.85 3.30 0.13
C GLY A 612 -12.89 2.41 -0.59
N GLY A 613 -12.73 2.12 -1.89
CA GLY A 613 -13.73 1.38 -2.65
C GLY A 613 -14.02 -0.04 -2.15
N LEU A 614 -13.01 -0.74 -1.60
CA LEU A 614 -13.22 -2.06 -0.98
C LEU A 614 -14.07 -1.96 0.30
N LYS A 615 -13.83 -0.92 1.11
CA LYS A 615 -14.63 -0.68 2.32
C LYS A 615 -16.10 -0.41 1.96
N GLU A 616 -16.34 0.42 0.95
CA GLU A 616 -17.70 0.69 0.46
C GLU A 616 -18.40 -0.58 -0.05
N ALA A 617 -17.69 -1.48 -0.73
CA ALA A 617 -18.25 -2.75 -1.16
C ALA A 617 -18.64 -3.64 0.03
N PHE A 618 -17.82 -3.67 1.08
CA PHE A 618 -18.17 -4.37 2.33
C PHE A 618 -19.39 -3.74 3.02
N LEU A 619 -19.48 -2.42 3.09
CA LEU A 619 -20.63 -1.72 3.68
C LEU A 619 -21.92 -2.02 2.90
N LYS A 620 -21.88 -2.00 1.56
CA LYS A 620 -23.05 -2.38 0.76
C LYS A 620 -23.45 -3.84 0.93
N CYS A 621 -22.49 -4.76 1.05
CA CYS A 621 -22.79 -6.16 1.34
C CYS A 621 -23.41 -6.32 2.74
N LEU A 622 -23.01 -5.51 3.72
CA LEU A 622 -23.65 -5.48 5.04
C LEU A 622 -25.11 -5.01 4.92
N ASP A 623 -25.35 -3.95 4.14
CA ASP A 623 -26.71 -3.45 3.89
C ASP A 623 -27.62 -4.51 3.24
N PHE A 624 -27.12 -5.29 2.26
CA PHE A 624 -27.88 -6.40 1.67
C PHE A 624 -28.20 -7.48 2.70
N ARG A 625 -27.23 -7.80 3.57
CA ARG A 625 -27.42 -8.80 4.62
C ARG A 625 -28.49 -8.37 5.63
N ASP A 626 -28.46 -7.10 6.05
CA ASP A 626 -29.35 -6.57 7.09
C ASP A 626 -30.77 -6.27 6.56
N LYS A 627 -30.92 -5.97 5.27
CA LYS A 627 -32.23 -5.66 4.67
C LYS A 627 -33.06 -6.90 4.30
N GLY A 628 -32.46 -8.09 4.23
CA GLY A 628 -33.17 -9.33 3.91
C GLY A 628 -33.90 -9.27 2.56
N THR A 629 -33.43 -8.45 1.62
CA THR A 629 -34.05 -8.28 0.31
C THR A 629 -33.91 -9.57 -0.49
N HIS A 630 -35.05 -10.22 -0.77
CA HIS A 630 -35.25 -11.38 -1.64
C HIS A 630 -34.38 -12.65 -1.41
N GLY A 631 -33.62 -12.74 -0.32
CA GLY A 631 -32.95 -13.96 0.16
C GLY A 631 -31.69 -14.40 -0.62
N LEU A 632 -31.50 -13.95 -1.86
CA LEU A 632 -30.33 -14.30 -2.69
C LEU A 632 -29.14 -13.36 -2.48
N GLU A 633 -29.37 -12.06 -2.27
CA GLU A 633 -28.35 -11.01 -2.31
C GLU A 633 -27.37 -11.07 -1.12
N GLY A 634 -27.86 -11.45 0.07
CA GLY A 634 -27.07 -11.47 1.30
C GLY A 634 -25.92 -12.49 1.27
N ASP A 635 -26.19 -13.73 0.88
CA ASP A 635 -25.16 -14.76 0.76
C ASP A 635 -24.32 -14.55 -0.50
N GLU A 636 -24.94 -14.13 -1.60
CA GLU A 636 -24.25 -13.95 -2.88
C GLU A 636 -23.26 -12.79 -2.83
N CYS A 637 -23.54 -11.71 -2.07
CA CYS A 637 -22.58 -10.61 -1.87
C CYS A 637 -21.30 -11.09 -1.17
N LEU A 638 -21.41 -12.03 -0.22
CA LEU A 638 -20.24 -12.64 0.43
C LEU A 638 -19.40 -13.42 -0.57
N TYR A 639 -20.04 -14.21 -1.44
CA TYR A 639 -19.32 -14.97 -2.47
C TYR A 639 -18.68 -14.07 -3.52
N VAL A 640 -19.34 -12.99 -3.93
CA VAL A 640 -18.79 -11.97 -4.84
C VAL A 640 -17.54 -11.34 -4.21
N LEU A 641 -17.64 -10.85 -2.98
CA LEU A 641 -16.50 -10.28 -2.25
C LEU A 641 -15.35 -11.31 -2.12
N ALA A 642 -15.65 -12.55 -1.75
CA ALA A 642 -14.66 -13.62 -1.62
C ALA A 642 -13.94 -13.94 -2.95
N ARG A 643 -14.62 -13.81 -4.09
CA ARG A 643 -14.03 -14.00 -5.43
C ARG A 643 -13.13 -12.84 -5.86
N ILE A 644 -13.45 -11.61 -5.47
CA ILE A 644 -12.67 -10.43 -5.89
C ILE A 644 -11.45 -10.16 -5.02
N ILE A 645 -11.52 -10.43 -3.71
CA ILE A 645 -10.45 -10.10 -2.75
C ILE A 645 -9.10 -10.69 -3.21
N PRO A 646 -9.03 -11.97 -3.64
CA PRO A 646 -7.78 -12.55 -4.14
C PRO A 646 -7.27 -11.89 -5.44
N LYS A 647 -8.16 -11.28 -6.25
CA LYS A 647 -7.85 -10.66 -7.54
C LYS A 647 -7.39 -9.20 -7.43
N LEU A 648 -7.52 -8.56 -6.27
CA LEU A 648 -7.07 -7.19 -6.06
C LEU A 648 -5.54 -7.07 -6.23
N SER A 649 -5.01 -5.90 -6.54
CA SER A 649 -3.54 -5.72 -6.57
C SER A 649 -2.96 -5.66 -5.14
N ASP A 650 -1.73 -6.15 -4.97
CA ASP A 650 -1.07 -6.19 -3.65
C ASP A 650 -0.90 -4.79 -3.03
N ARG A 651 -0.56 -3.79 -3.85
CA ARG A 651 -0.44 -2.39 -3.42
C ARG A 651 -1.78 -1.84 -2.92
N TYR A 652 -2.86 -2.08 -3.65
CA TYR A 652 -4.19 -1.63 -3.23
C TYR A 652 -4.67 -2.31 -1.95
N TRP A 653 -4.39 -3.61 -1.82
CA TRP A 653 -4.71 -4.37 -0.63
C TRP A 653 -3.95 -3.83 0.59
N ALA A 654 -2.64 -3.60 0.48
CA ALA A 654 -1.82 -3.06 1.56
C ALA A 654 -2.29 -1.69 2.06
N SER A 655 -2.80 -0.82 1.16
CA SER A 655 -3.35 0.48 1.52
C SER A 655 -4.77 0.40 2.11
N SER A 656 -5.59 -0.57 1.67
CA SER A 656 -7.00 -0.68 2.08
C SER A 656 -7.22 -1.54 3.33
N MET A 657 -6.23 -2.31 3.74
CA MET A 657 -6.31 -3.21 4.90
C MET A 657 -6.62 -2.43 6.18
N GLY A 658 -5.99 -1.27 6.42
CA GLY A 658 -6.27 -0.46 7.61
C GLY A 658 -7.75 -0.09 7.73
N ASP A 659 -8.32 0.46 6.65
CA ASP A 659 -9.74 0.88 6.61
C ASP A 659 -10.71 -0.28 6.82
N LEU A 660 -10.36 -1.48 6.34
CA LEU A 660 -11.18 -2.67 6.48
C LEU A 660 -11.09 -3.28 7.89
N PHE A 661 -9.89 -3.30 8.48
CA PHE A 661 -9.64 -3.92 9.79
C PHE A 661 -10.07 -3.01 10.96
N ASP A 662 -9.95 -1.69 10.81
CA ASP A 662 -10.28 -0.72 11.86
C ASP A 662 -11.78 -0.42 11.98
N ASP A 663 -12.59 -0.75 10.97
CA ASP A 663 -14.04 -0.53 11.02
C ASP A 663 -14.76 -1.63 11.82
N ALA A 664 -15.33 -1.27 12.97
CA ALA A 664 -16.06 -2.21 13.82
C ALA A 664 -17.34 -2.73 13.15
N ASN A 665 -18.01 -1.93 12.31
CA ASN A 665 -19.27 -2.31 11.68
C ASN A 665 -19.10 -3.49 10.71
N LEU A 666 -17.90 -3.66 10.16
CA LEU A 666 -17.58 -4.73 9.22
C LEU A 666 -17.19 -6.05 9.90
N GLN A 667 -17.16 -6.11 11.24
CA GLN A 667 -16.80 -7.33 11.98
C GLN A 667 -17.66 -8.54 11.57
N PRO A 668 -18.99 -8.44 11.46
CA PRO A 668 -19.82 -9.61 11.16
C PRO A 668 -19.50 -10.26 9.82
N LEU A 669 -19.18 -9.47 8.78
CA LEU A 669 -18.85 -9.99 7.46
C LEU A 669 -17.44 -10.60 7.39
N ARG A 670 -16.48 -10.03 8.12
CA ARG A 670 -15.07 -10.49 8.07
C ARG A 670 -14.88 -11.85 8.74
N THR A 671 -15.74 -12.21 9.69
CA THR A 671 -15.72 -13.51 10.37
C THR A 671 -16.39 -14.63 9.56
N GLU A 672 -17.15 -14.30 8.52
CA GLU A 672 -17.80 -15.29 7.65
C GLU A 672 -16.76 -16.11 6.87
N SER A 673 -16.95 -17.43 6.83
CA SER A 673 -15.94 -18.35 6.28
C SER A 673 -15.46 -18.02 4.85
N PRO A 674 -16.32 -17.65 3.87
CA PRO A 674 -15.87 -17.34 2.51
C PRO A 674 -14.95 -16.12 2.46
N ILE A 675 -15.33 -15.06 3.18
CA ILE A 675 -14.58 -13.81 3.26
C ILE A 675 -13.27 -14.04 4.02
N ARG A 676 -13.37 -14.70 5.18
CA ARG A 676 -12.24 -15.03 6.04
C ARG A 676 -11.11 -15.71 5.26
N ASN A 677 -11.45 -16.74 4.50
CA ASN A 677 -10.49 -17.49 3.70
C ASN A 677 -9.91 -16.64 2.55
N ALA A 678 -10.73 -15.80 1.93
CA ALA A 678 -10.29 -14.89 0.88
C ALA A 678 -9.32 -13.80 1.41
N LEU A 679 -9.62 -13.20 2.57
CA LEU A 679 -8.76 -12.22 3.23
C LEU A 679 -7.40 -12.81 3.58
N LEU A 680 -7.38 -14.03 4.11
CA LEU A 680 -6.14 -14.75 4.43
C LEU A 680 -5.32 -15.08 3.17
N LYS A 681 -5.97 -15.62 2.14
CA LYS A 681 -5.33 -15.91 0.86
C LYS A 681 -4.73 -14.65 0.25
N LYS A 682 -5.41 -13.51 0.41
CA LYS A 682 -4.92 -12.23 -0.07
C LYS A 682 -3.83 -11.61 0.81
N ALA A 683 -3.89 -11.80 2.12
CA ALA A 683 -2.83 -11.41 3.04
C ALA A 683 -1.53 -12.20 2.79
N SER A 684 -1.63 -13.40 2.21
CA SER A 684 -0.47 -14.18 1.77
C SER A 684 0.09 -13.61 0.45
N ARG A 685 1.41 -13.42 0.38
CA ARG A 685 2.08 -13.01 -0.87
C ARG A 685 2.07 -14.17 -1.86
N LEU A 686 1.55 -13.92 -3.06
CA LEU A 686 1.54 -14.86 -4.18
C LEU A 686 2.63 -14.55 -5.22
N SER A 687 3.23 -13.35 -5.16
CA SER A 687 4.27 -12.90 -6.08
C SER A 687 5.65 -12.86 -5.39
N PHE A 688 6.66 -13.43 -6.03
CA PHE A 688 8.04 -13.50 -5.51
C PHE A 688 9.04 -13.10 -6.60
N ASP A 689 9.98 -12.20 -6.28
CA ASP A 689 10.87 -11.54 -7.24
C ASP A 689 11.93 -12.46 -7.89
N MET A 690 12.12 -13.70 -7.43
CA MET A 690 13.19 -14.59 -7.93
C MET A 690 12.68 -15.98 -8.29
N LYS A 691 12.67 -16.30 -9.60
CA LYS A 691 12.41 -17.64 -10.17
C LYS A 691 13.65 -18.55 -10.14
N ARG A 692 14.35 -18.65 -9.02
CA ARG A 692 15.45 -19.63 -8.89
C ARG A 692 14.94 -20.88 -8.21
N ASN A 693 14.90 -21.99 -8.96
CA ASN A 693 14.68 -23.32 -8.39
C ASN A 693 15.84 -23.62 -7.46
N PHE A 694 15.59 -23.48 -6.16
CA PHE A 694 16.51 -23.91 -5.13
C PHE A 694 16.38 -25.42 -4.97
N VAL A 695 17.51 -26.14 -5.05
CA VAL A 695 17.59 -27.58 -4.86
C VAL A 695 18.76 -27.88 -3.95
N VAL A 696 18.49 -28.50 -2.81
CA VAL A 696 19.52 -28.94 -1.86
C VAL A 696 19.56 -30.44 -1.85
N ASN A 697 20.76 -30.99 -1.99
CA ASN A 697 20.99 -32.42 -1.90
C ASN A 697 21.09 -32.81 -0.43
N HIS A 698 20.27 -33.77 -0.02
CA HIS A 698 20.31 -34.37 1.32
C HIS A 698 20.47 -35.89 1.22
N ASP A 699 21.25 -36.48 2.13
CA ASP A 699 21.62 -37.91 2.13
C ASP A 699 20.57 -38.84 2.77
N GLY A 700 19.67 -38.23 3.54
CA GLY A 700 18.51 -38.88 4.18
C GLY A 700 18.71 -39.28 5.63
N GLN A 701 19.68 -38.70 6.32
CA GLN A 701 19.76 -38.75 7.78
C GLN A 701 18.90 -37.66 8.43
N LYS A 702 18.88 -37.58 9.76
CA LYS A 702 18.20 -36.48 10.49
C LYS A 702 18.81 -35.15 10.05
N TYR A 703 17.98 -34.14 9.75
CA TYR A 703 18.51 -32.86 9.26
C TYR A 703 19.38 -32.18 10.33
N ASP A 704 20.58 -31.74 9.94
CA ASP A 704 21.41 -30.91 10.80
C ASP A 704 20.74 -29.54 10.95
N LEU A 705 20.31 -29.24 12.18
CA LEU A 705 19.59 -28.01 12.52
C LEU A 705 20.45 -26.77 12.28
N GLU A 706 21.72 -26.79 12.68
CA GLU A 706 22.61 -25.64 12.58
C GLU A 706 22.96 -25.35 11.11
N GLN A 707 23.22 -26.40 10.33
CA GLN A 707 23.42 -26.30 8.90
C GLN A 707 22.15 -25.78 8.19
N SER A 708 20.98 -26.29 8.57
CA SER A 708 19.70 -25.87 7.98
C SER A 708 19.38 -24.41 8.28
N LEU A 709 19.60 -23.95 9.51
CA LEU A 709 19.42 -22.55 9.90
C LEU A 709 20.42 -21.62 9.18
N THR A 710 21.68 -22.05 9.05
CA THR A 710 22.69 -21.31 8.27
C THR A 710 22.26 -21.19 6.81
N MET A 711 21.76 -22.28 6.22
CA MET A 711 21.27 -22.29 4.86
C MET A 711 20.05 -21.38 4.67
N ILE A 712 19.13 -21.34 5.63
CA ILE A 712 18.02 -20.37 5.63
C ILE A 712 18.56 -18.95 5.63
N ARG A 713 19.52 -18.63 6.51
CA ARG A 713 20.08 -17.28 6.61
C ARG A 713 20.77 -16.84 5.31
N ASP A 714 21.49 -17.74 4.65
CA ASP A 714 22.25 -17.46 3.43
C ASP A 714 21.37 -17.43 2.18
N SER A 715 20.32 -18.27 2.12
CA SER A 715 19.53 -18.52 0.91
C SER A 715 18.03 -18.22 1.04
N TYR A 716 17.61 -17.47 2.08
CA TYR A 716 16.19 -17.18 2.35
C TYR A 716 15.42 -16.60 1.15
N MET A 717 16.07 -15.81 0.28
CA MET A 717 15.42 -15.20 -0.89
C MET A 717 14.98 -16.26 -1.89
N SER A 718 15.86 -17.23 -2.16
CA SER A 718 15.58 -18.36 -3.05
C SER A 718 14.58 -19.30 -2.40
N LEU A 719 14.82 -19.69 -1.13
CA LEU A 719 13.96 -20.59 -0.37
C LEU A 719 12.54 -20.05 -0.16
N GLY A 720 12.36 -18.72 -0.13
CA GLY A 720 11.05 -18.08 -0.01
C GLY A 720 10.14 -18.28 -1.22
N ASN A 721 10.67 -18.71 -2.37
CA ASN A 721 9.87 -18.99 -3.56
C ASN A 721 8.96 -20.22 -3.32
N PRO A 722 7.66 -20.17 -3.66
CA PRO A 722 6.74 -21.30 -3.54
C PRO A 722 7.15 -22.53 -4.37
N GLU A 723 7.87 -22.36 -5.48
CA GLU A 723 8.40 -23.42 -6.34
C GLU A 723 9.72 -24.02 -5.83
N SER A 724 10.25 -23.54 -4.69
CA SER A 724 11.45 -24.12 -4.09
C SER A 724 11.23 -25.59 -3.71
N THR A 725 12.22 -26.45 -3.94
CA THR A 725 12.10 -27.88 -3.60
C THR A 725 13.34 -28.39 -2.86
N LEU A 726 13.21 -29.51 -2.17
CA LEU A 726 14.35 -30.24 -1.61
C LEU A 726 14.52 -31.56 -2.36
N ARG A 727 15.78 -31.97 -2.54
CA ARG A 727 16.11 -33.28 -3.11
C ARG A 727 16.60 -34.20 -2.00
N HIS A 728 15.89 -35.31 -1.84
CA HIS A 728 16.25 -36.39 -0.94
C HIS A 728 16.59 -37.63 -1.77
N ARG A 729 17.88 -37.97 -1.89
CA ARG A 729 18.38 -39.03 -2.78
C ARG A 729 17.83 -38.92 -4.21
N ALA A 730 16.99 -39.87 -4.65
CA ALA A 730 16.34 -39.92 -5.97
C ALA A 730 14.97 -39.21 -6.04
N THR A 731 14.45 -38.75 -4.90
CA THR A 731 13.13 -38.10 -4.79
C THR A 731 13.27 -36.58 -4.79
N LEU A 732 12.56 -35.93 -5.72
CA LEU A 732 12.47 -34.48 -5.87
C LEU A 732 10.99 -34.07 -5.75
N GLY A 733 10.69 -33.03 -4.97
CA GLY A 733 9.35 -32.45 -4.93
C GLY A 733 8.98 -31.81 -3.60
N ASP A 734 7.67 -31.60 -3.41
CA ASP A 734 7.07 -30.96 -2.23
C ASP A 734 7.20 -31.81 -0.95
N GLY A 735 7.12 -33.14 -1.07
CA GLY A 735 7.23 -34.07 0.07
C GLY A 735 8.51 -33.88 0.92
N PRO A 736 9.71 -33.96 0.33
CA PRO A 736 10.97 -33.71 1.04
C PRO A 736 11.06 -32.32 1.69
N LEU A 737 10.49 -31.29 1.06
CA LEU A 737 10.45 -29.93 1.63
C LEU A 737 9.58 -29.89 2.90
N ARG A 738 8.40 -30.50 2.86
CA ARG A 738 7.49 -30.56 4.01
C ARG A 738 8.09 -31.34 5.17
N ALA A 739 8.79 -32.44 4.89
CA ALA A 739 9.48 -33.24 5.92
C ALA A 739 10.59 -32.43 6.61
N TRP A 740 11.44 -31.76 5.85
CA TRP A 740 12.47 -30.86 6.38
C TRP A 740 11.90 -29.76 7.26
N LEU A 741 10.86 -29.06 6.77
CA LEU A 741 10.17 -28.03 7.54
C LEU A 741 9.55 -28.61 8.83
N GLY A 742 8.95 -29.80 8.76
CA GLY A 742 8.39 -30.48 9.93
C GLY A 742 9.42 -30.77 11.02
N GLU A 743 10.63 -31.22 10.64
CA GLU A 743 11.73 -31.43 11.58
C GLU A 743 12.23 -30.11 12.19
N LEU A 744 12.40 -29.06 11.38
CA LEU A 744 12.82 -27.74 11.87
C LEU A 744 11.79 -27.11 12.80
N LEU A 745 10.51 -27.21 12.49
CA LEU A 745 9.42 -26.73 13.35
C LEU A 745 9.35 -27.52 14.66
N SER A 746 9.62 -28.82 14.63
CA SER A 746 9.72 -29.65 15.84
C SER A 746 10.92 -29.26 16.69
N ALA A 747 12.08 -29.03 16.07
CA ALA A 747 13.27 -28.55 16.78
C ALA A 747 13.04 -27.17 17.40
N MET A 748 12.36 -26.27 16.67
CA MET A 748 11.95 -24.96 17.17
C MET A 748 11.02 -25.09 18.40
N LYS A 749 10.06 -26.01 18.38
CA LYS A 749 9.20 -26.31 19.54
C LYS A 749 10.02 -26.68 20.79
N ASP A 750 10.98 -27.58 20.62
CA ASP A 750 11.73 -28.13 21.76
C ASP A 750 12.77 -27.15 22.34
N THR A 751 13.30 -26.25 21.49
CA THR A 751 14.41 -25.36 21.85
C THR A 751 13.96 -23.93 22.13
N MET A 752 12.99 -23.40 21.38
CA MET A 752 12.62 -21.98 21.37
C MET A 752 11.24 -21.68 21.95
N ILE A 753 10.42 -22.68 22.30
CA ILE A 753 9.04 -22.47 22.77
C ILE A 753 8.89 -22.91 24.23
N SER A 754 8.08 -22.19 24.99
CA SER A 754 7.68 -22.50 26.36
C SER A 754 6.19 -22.22 26.58
N ASN A 755 5.57 -22.82 27.59
CA ASN A 755 4.17 -22.56 27.91
C ASN A 755 3.99 -21.15 28.51
N MET A 756 2.84 -20.51 28.28
CA MET A 756 2.51 -19.22 28.90
C MET A 756 2.36 -19.35 30.41
N SER A 757 1.75 -20.45 30.88
CA SER A 757 1.66 -20.80 32.30
C SER A 757 1.74 -22.31 32.50
N ASN A 758 2.06 -22.75 33.72
CA ASN A 758 2.03 -24.17 34.08
C ASN A 758 0.61 -24.76 34.11
N ALA A 759 -0.42 -23.91 34.24
CA ALA A 759 -1.82 -24.31 34.25
C ALA A 759 -2.44 -24.39 32.84
N ASP A 760 -1.92 -23.61 31.90
CA ASP A 760 -2.43 -23.49 30.54
C ASP A 760 -1.33 -23.88 29.54
N ALA A 761 -1.20 -25.19 29.30
CA ALA A 761 -0.30 -25.75 28.30
C ALA A 761 -0.81 -25.54 26.85
N SER A 762 -2.01 -24.98 26.67
CA SER A 762 -2.63 -24.81 25.36
C SER A 762 -2.12 -23.57 24.62
N ILE A 763 -1.64 -22.55 25.34
CA ILE A 763 -1.07 -21.33 24.78
C ILE A 763 0.43 -21.26 25.10
N GLN A 764 1.24 -21.02 24.06
CA GLN A 764 2.69 -21.07 24.15
C GLN A 764 3.32 -19.73 23.71
N LYS A 765 4.51 -19.45 24.22
CA LYS A 765 5.30 -18.24 23.95
C LYS A 765 6.73 -18.63 23.58
N PHE A 766 7.50 -17.67 23.07
CA PHE A 766 8.93 -17.87 22.88
C PHE A 766 9.63 -18.02 24.24
N ARG A 767 10.59 -18.94 24.30
CA ARG A 767 11.30 -19.30 25.52
C ARG A 767 12.23 -18.18 25.95
N PHE A 768 12.19 -17.85 27.24
CA PHE A 768 13.13 -16.92 27.86
C PHE A 768 14.43 -17.65 28.25
N PRO A 769 15.62 -17.03 28.09
CA PRO A 769 15.86 -15.72 27.49
C PRO A 769 15.87 -15.75 25.95
N ILE A 770 15.46 -14.63 25.33
CA ILE A 770 15.31 -14.51 23.87
C ILE A 770 16.52 -13.79 23.28
N LYS A 771 17.08 -14.32 22.19
CA LYS A 771 18.08 -13.62 21.37
C LYS A 771 17.40 -12.93 20.20
N GLY A 772 17.69 -11.65 19.98
CA GLY A 772 17.10 -10.86 18.90
C GLY A 772 17.27 -11.46 17.50
N SER A 773 18.43 -12.05 17.23
CA SER A 773 18.74 -12.68 15.94
C SER A 773 17.84 -13.86 15.59
N ASP A 774 17.37 -14.60 16.59
CA ASP A 774 16.60 -15.84 16.39
C ASP A 774 15.21 -15.52 15.80
N GLY A 775 14.78 -14.26 15.91
CA GLY A 775 13.57 -13.77 15.27
C GLY A 775 13.62 -13.95 13.75
N LEU A 776 14.80 -13.85 13.13
CA LEU A 776 14.93 -14.04 11.69
C LEU A 776 14.52 -15.46 11.27
N ASP A 777 15.03 -16.46 11.97
CA ASP A 777 14.79 -17.85 11.62
C ASP A 777 13.34 -18.25 11.94
N ALA A 778 12.86 -17.85 13.13
CA ALA A 778 11.47 -18.09 13.53
C ALA A 778 10.47 -17.46 12.56
N GLY A 779 10.67 -16.19 12.16
CA GLY A 779 9.78 -15.51 11.23
C GLY A 779 9.79 -16.13 9.83
N PHE A 780 10.95 -16.62 9.39
CA PHE A 780 11.07 -17.32 8.12
C PHE A 780 10.38 -18.68 8.15
N LEU A 781 10.63 -19.50 9.18
CA LEU A 781 10.04 -20.83 9.33
C LEU A 781 8.52 -20.78 9.41
N VAL A 782 7.97 -19.85 10.21
CA VAL A 782 6.53 -19.63 10.31
C VAL A 782 5.94 -19.23 8.94
N GLY A 783 6.56 -18.28 8.25
CA GLY A 783 6.09 -17.84 6.94
C GLY A 783 6.19 -18.92 5.85
N LYS A 784 7.27 -19.72 5.87
CA LYS A 784 7.46 -20.83 4.94
C LYS A 784 6.50 -21.98 5.23
N ALA A 785 6.23 -22.29 6.49
CA ALA A 785 5.22 -23.27 6.89
C ALA A 785 3.83 -22.88 6.35
N MET A 786 3.43 -21.63 6.57
CA MET A 786 2.17 -21.07 6.04
C MET A 786 2.09 -21.17 4.51
N GLN A 787 3.17 -20.82 3.79
CA GLN A 787 3.23 -20.95 2.32
C GLN A 787 3.04 -22.41 1.84
N GLN A 788 3.46 -23.39 2.62
CA GLN A 788 3.38 -24.82 2.29
C GLN A 788 2.13 -25.52 2.85
N GLY A 789 1.20 -24.77 3.48
CA GLY A 789 0.02 -25.34 4.13
C GLY A 789 0.37 -26.27 5.31
N LEU A 790 1.39 -25.89 6.07
CA LEU A 790 1.80 -26.54 7.31
C LEU A 790 1.43 -25.64 8.49
N LYS A 791 0.80 -26.22 9.52
CA LYS A 791 0.59 -25.61 10.83
C LYS A 791 1.90 -25.69 11.65
N LEU A 792 1.99 -24.93 12.72
CA LEU A 792 3.05 -25.02 13.72
C LEU A 792 2.70 -26.14 14.69
N PRO A 793 3.65 -26.97 15.14
CA PRO A 793 3.39 -28.03 16.12
C PRO A 793 3.15 -27.52 17.55
N PHE A 794 2.95 -26.21 17.71
CA PHE A 794 2.72 -25.46 18.93
C PHE A 794 1.76 -24.31 18.62
N ALA A 795 0.99 -23.88 19.61
CA ALA A 795 0.05 -22.75 19.47
C ALA A 795 0.67 -21.50 20.10
N LEU A 796 1.20 -20.60 19.26
CA LEU A 796 1.69 -19.31 19.75
C LEU A 796 0.53 -18.44 20.23
N ASP A 797 0.76 -17.67 21.30
CA ASP A 797 -0.18 -16.66 21.80
C ASP A 797 -0.67 -15.76 20.65
N PRO A 798 -1.98 -15.71 20.36
CA PRO A 798 -2.54 -14.81 19.36
C PRO A 798 -2.08 -13.36 19.54
N LYS A 799 -1.92 -12.88 20.78
CA LYS A 799 -1.43 -11.52 21.06
C LYS A 799 -0.01 -11.27 20.56
N PHE A 800 0.81 -12.31 20.42
CA PHE A 800 2.12 -12.16 19.81
C PHE A 800 2.01 -11.75 18.32
N TYR A 801 1.01 -12.25 17.59
CA TYR A 801 0.81 -11.88 16.18
C TYR A 801 0.37 -10.41 16.02
N GLU A 802 -0.27 -9.81 17.02
CA GLU A 802 -0.57 -8.37 17.02
C GLU A 802 0.72 -7.53 16.96
N LEU A 803 1.81 -8.01 17.58
CA LEU A 803 3.11 -7.31 17.56
C LEU A 803 3.70 -7.20 16.14
N VAL A 804 3.31 -8.11 15.25
CA VAL A 804 3.78 -8.17 13.86
C VAL A 804 3.14 -7.07 13.00
N LEU A 805 1.98 -6.54 13.41
CA LEU A 805 1.19 -5.52 12.71
C LEU A 805 1.55 -4.08 13.11
N HIS A 806 2.80 -3.68 12.90
CA HIS A 806 3.25 -2.31 13.24
C HIS A 806 2.98 -1.93 14.72
N ALA A 807 3.27 -2.83 15.66
CA ALA A 807 3.21 -2.47 17.07
C ALA A 807 4.20 -1.35 17.42
N SER A 808 3.72 -0.42 18.24
CA SER A 808 4.50 0.62 18.88
C SER A 808 5.47 0.01 19.91
N GLU A 809 6.53 0.76 20.23
CA GLU A 809 7.51 0.31 21.23
C GLU A 809 6.89 0.10 22.62
N ASN A 810 5.77 0.77 22.91
CA ASN A 810 5.00 0.60 24.14
C ASN A 810 4.21 -0.72 24.15
N GLU A 811 3.55 -1.06 23.04
CA GLU A 811 2.80 -2.33 22.93
C GLU A 811 3.72 -3.54 23.05
N ILE A 812 4.91 -3.49 22.43
CA ILE A 812 5.93 -4.53 22.55
C ILE A 812 6.38 -4.66 24.02
N GLU A 813 6.58 -3.53 24.69
CA GLU A 813 6.98 -3.49 26.08
C GLU A 813 5.89 -4.04 27.01
N ASP A 814 4.63 -3.67 26.81
CA ASP A 814 3.51 -4.13 27.62
C ASP A 814 3.29 -5.64 27.47
N TYR A 815 3.37 -6.17 26.24
CA TYR A 815 3.36 -7.61 26.01
C TYR A 815 4.54 -8.29 26.73
N PHE A 816 5.76 -7.77 26.58
CA PHE A 816 6.94 -8.34 27.24
C PHE A 816 6.79 -8.37 28.77
N LYS A 817 6.31 -7.27 29.35
CA LYS A 817 6.07 -7.15 30.79
C LYS A 817 5.05 -8.16 31.28
N GLY A 818 3.96 -8.36 30.54
CA GLY A 818 2.91 -9.32 30.91
C GLY A 818 3.37 -10.77 30.74
N ALA A 819 3.90 -11.10 29.55
CA ALA A 819 4.23 -12.47 29.17
C ALA A 819 5.44 -13.04 29.92
N TYR A 820 6.43 -12.21 30.30
CA TYR A 820 7.67 -12.66 30.95
C TYR A 820 7.82 -12.19 32.40
N PHE A 821 6.73 -11.72 33.02
CA PHE A 821 6.74 -11.22 34.40
C PHE A 821 7.34 -12.23 35.38
N TYR A 822 6.84 -13.47 35.35
CA TYR A 822 7.22 -14.52 36.29
C TYR A 822 8.66 -14.97 36.08
N GLU A 823 9.14 -15.07 34.84
CA GLU A 823 10.53 -15.44 34.53
C GLU A 823 11.50 -14.36 35.01
N LEU A 824 11.20 -13.08 34.78
CA LEU A 824 12.00 -11.97 35.27
C LEU A 824 12.02 -11.92 36.79
N LYS A 825 10.87 -12.13 37.44
CA LYS A 825 10.76 -12.19 38.91
C LYS A 825 11.52 -13.39 39.48
N THR A 826 11.40 -14.55 38.86
CA THR A 826 12.08 -15.77 39.34
C THR A 826 13.59 -15.65 39.15
N PHE A 827 14.04 -15.05 38.04
CA PHE A 827 15.45 -14.72 37.84
C PHE A 827 15.95 -13.78 38.94
N HIS A 828 15.18 -12.73 39.27
CA HIS A 828 15.48 -11.84 40.38
C HIS A 828 15.60 -12.60 41.71
N ASP A 829 14.59 -13.40 42.06
CA ASP A 829 14.51 -14.10 43.34
C ASP A 829 15.57 -15.20 43.48
N ILE A 830 15.94 -15.89 42.38
CA ILE A 830 17.02 -16.89 42.37
C ILE A 830 18.39 -16.26 42.56
N ASN A 831 18.70 -15.15 41.86
CA ASN A 831 19.98 -14.46 42.03
C ASN A 831 20.12 -13.91 43.45
N LEU A 832 19.01 -13.41 44.01
CA LEU A 832 18.92 -12.96 45.40
C LEU A 832 19.13 -14.13 46.37
N TYR A 833 18.47 -15.27 46.13
CA TYR A 833 18.64 -16.48 46.92
C TYR A 833 20.08 -17.01 46.89
N GLN A 834 20.71 -17.08 45.71
CA GLN A 834 22.11 -17.50 45.58
C GLN A 834 23.06 -16.59 46.34
N ARG A 835 22.81 -15.27 46.36
CA ARG A 835 23.58 -14.36 47.21
C ARG A 835 23.35 -14.63 48.69
N VAL A 836 22.10 -14.80 49.11
CA VAL A 836 21.71 -15.03 50.52
C VAL A 836 22.24 -16.36 51.07
N MET A 837 22.40 -17.37 50.22
CA MET A 837 22.79 -18.74 50.60
C MET A 837 24.22 -19.13 50.23
N GLY A 838 24.91 -18.33 49.41
CA GLY A 838 26.26 -18.61 48.93
C GLY A 838 27.34 -18.16 49.92
N ASP A 839 27.64 -18.98 50.92
CA ASP A 839 28.83 -18.80 51.79
C ASP A 839 30.14 -19.30 51.12
N SER A 840 30.06 -19.89 49.92
CA SER A 840 31.11 -20.73 49.32
C SER A 840 31.84 -20.10 48.15
N PHE A 841 32.05 -18.78 48.13
CA PHE A 841 32.95 -18.16 47.15
C PHE A 841 34.27 -17.78 47.82
N GLU A 842 35.40 -18.19 47.24
CA GLU A 842 36.73 -17.87 47.76
C GLU A 842 36.96 -16.36 47.71
N LEU A 843 37.23 -15.74 48.86
CA LEU A 843 37.58 -14.32 48.94
C LEU A 843 39.00 -14.12 48.38
N THR A 844 39.28 -12.96 47.79
CA THR A 844 40.67 -12.65 47.43
C THR A 844 41.50 -12.47 48.70
N SER A 845 42.82 -12.65 48.61
CA SER A 845 43.73 -12.52 49.77
C SER A 845 43.57 -11.17 50.48
N GLU A 846 43.26 -10.11 49.73
CA GLU A 846 43.02 -8.75 50.22
C GLU A 846 41.70 -8.64 51.00
N GLN A 847 40.65 -9.33 50.54
CA GLN A 847 39.34 -9.37 51.18
C GLN A 847 39.34 -10.29 52.41
N GLU A 848 40.06 -11.41 52.37
CA GLU A 848 40.30 -12.24 53.56
C GLU A 848 41.02 -11.46 54.66
N THR A 849 41.95 -10.58 54.27
CA THR A 849 42.67 -9.70 55.20
C THR A 849 41.73 -8.67 55.82
N GLN A 850 40.80 -8.09 55.05
CA GLN A 850 39.76 -7.20 55.57
C GLN A 850 38.80 -7.92 56.53
N VAL A 851 38.38 -9.15 56.23
CA VAL A 851 37.55 -9.96 57.13
C VAL A 851 38.27 -10.26 58.44
N LYS A 852 39.57 -10.60 58.38
CA LYS A 852 40.40 -10.82 59.59
C LYS A 852 40.54 -9.55 60.43
N GLN A 853 40.78 -8.39 59.80
CA GLN A 853 40.84 -7.09 60.49
C GLN A 853 39.53 -6.75 61.21
N VAL A 854 38.37 -7.04 60.62
CA VAL A 854 37.06 -6.82 61.25
C VAL A 854 36.83 -7.77 62.43
N LEU A 855 37.27 -9.03 62.33
CA LEU A 855 37.18 -9.99 63.42
C LEU A 855 38.04 -9.59 64.64
N GLU A 856 39.24 -9.06 64.38
CA GLU A 856 40.23 -8.65 65.39
C GLU A 856 39.94 -7.27 66.02
N ASP A 857 39.08 -6.46 65.39
CA ASP A 857 38.72 -5.12 65.88
C ASP A 857 37.96 -5.19 67.23
N GLN A 858 38.61 -4.80 68.32
CA GLN A 858 38.03 -4.85 69.67
C GLN A 858 36.99 -3.74 69.93
N THR A 859 36.86 -2.77 69.03
CA THR A 859 35.93 -1.64 69.19
C THR A 859 34.51 -1.92 68.73
N LYS A 860 34.28 -3.07 68.08
CA LYS A 860 32.98 -3.49 67.54
C LYS A 860 32.33 -4.58 68.37
N THR A 861 31.03 -4.45 68.56
CA THR A 861 30.18 -5.51 69.13
C THR A 861 30.09 -6.72 68.19
N PRO A 862 29.70 -7.91 68.68
CA PRO A 862 29.54 -9.10 67.83
C PRO A 862 28.57 -8.89 66.66
N GLU A 863 27.51 -8.10 66.86
CA GLU A 863 26.55 -7.73 65.82
C GLU A 863 27.20 -6.83 64.76
N GLU A 864 27.89 -5.75 65.17
CA GLU A 864 28.61 -4.85 64.26
C GLU A 864 29.76 -5.54 63.50
N LYS A 865 30.38 -6.57 64.10
CA LYS A 865 31.37 -7.42 63.41
C LYS A 865 30.73 -8.26 62.32
N THR A 866 29.59 -8.89 62.63
CA THR A 866 28.85 -9.71 61.67
C THR A 866 28.40 -8.85 60.48
N GLU A 867 27.89 -7.66 60.75
CA GLU A 867 27.49 -6.66 59.78
C GLU A 867 28.67 -6.23 58.87
N ALA A 868 29.81 -5.86 59.47
CA ALA A 868 30.99 -5.44 58.72
C ALA A 868 31.65 -6.58 57.91
N ILE A 869 31.59 -7.83 58.36
CA ILE A 869 32.05 -9.01 57.60
C ILE A 869 31.13 -9.25 56.40
N GLU A 870 29.82 -9.21 56.60
CA GLU A 870 28.87 -9.33 55.49
C GLU A 870 29.01 -8.18 54.49
N LYS A 871 29.40 -6.99 54.93
CA LYS A 871 29.73 -5.88 54.02
C LYS A 871 30.92 -6.19 53.11
N VAL A 872 31.99 -6.79 53.64
CA VAL A 872 33.16 -7.20 52.83
C VAL A 872 32.78 -8.33 51.87
N ARG A 873 31.99 -9.32 52.33
CA ARG A 873 31.47 -10.41 51.49
C ARG A 873 30.55 -9.92 50.38
N ASN A 874 29.62 -9.01 50.70
CA ASN A 874 28.74 -8.36 49.72
C ASN A 874 29.56 -7.66 48.63
N LYS A 875 30.58 -6.88 49.04
CA LYS A 875 31.48 -6.20 48.11
C LYS A 875 32.25 -7.18 47.22
N ALA A 876 32.79 -8.23 47.82
CA ALA A 876 33.56 -9.25 47.11
C ALA A 876 32.72 -10.03 46.11
N TRP A 877 31.50 -10.39 46.48
CA TRP A 877 30.54 -11.01 45.59
C TRP A 877 30.20 -10.07 44.43
N PHE A 878 29.92 -8.79 44.71
CA PHE A 878 29.61 -7.81 43.67
C PHE A 878 30.80 -7.55 42.74
N ASP A 879 32.01 -7.36 43.26
CA ASP A 879 33.23 -7.09 42.47
C ASP A 879 33.66 -8.29 41.63
N ARG A 880 33.45 -9.52 42.11
CA ARG A 880 33.74 -10.75 41.34
C ARG A 880 32.72 -10.97 40.24
N ASN A 881 31.45 -10.67 40.54
CA ASN A 881 30.40 -10.66 39.52
C ASN A 881 30.45 -9.39 38.68
N ARG A 882 31.26 -8.36 38.99
CA ARG A 882 31.29 -7.06 38.26
C ARG A 882 31.79 -7.18 36.83
N ASP A 883 32.69 -8.14 36.57
CA ASP A 883 33.17 -8.42 35.22
C ASP A 883 32.22 -9.37 34.47
N ASP A 884 31.46 -10.22 35.18
CA ASP A 884 30.22 -10.85 34.66
C ASP A 884 29.09 -9.80 34.48
N CYS A 885 29.12 -8.69 35.24
CA CYS A 885 28.23 -7.53 35.13
C CYS A 885 28.59 -6.66 33.93
N CYS A 886 29.79 -6.81 33.36
CA CYS A 886 30.14 -6.24 32.07
C CYS A 886 29.80 -7.24 30.97
N TRP A 887 28.51 -7.44 30.71
CA TRP A 887 28.06 -8.03 29.45
C TRP A 887 28.71 -9.39 29.12
N ALA A 888 28.19 -10.47 29.68
CA ALA A 888 28.04 -11.65 28.83
C ALA A 888 27.02 -11.27 27.72
N PRO A 889 27.36 -11.25 26.43
CA PRO A 889 26.33 -11.34 25.40
C PRO A 889 25.40 -12.54 25.72
N LEU A 890 24.12 -12.47 25.39
CA LEU A 890 23.13 -13.49 25.79
C LEU A 890 23.55 -14.93 25.43
N ASN A 891 24.40 -15.07 24.42
CA ASN A 891 25.01 -16.33 23.98
C ASN A 891 26.18 -16.82 24.85
N SER A 892 26.77 -15.99 25.70
CA SER A 892 27.86 -16.30 26.62
C SER A 892 27.46 -16.19 28.09
N LEU A 893 26.17 -16.01 28.39
CA LEU A 893 25.59 -16.36 29.70
C LEU A 893 25.72 -17.87 29.87
N THR A 894 26.93 -18.33 30.18
CA THR A 894 27.11 -19.55 30.94
C THR A 894 26.46 -19.22 32.28
N PHE A 895 25.37 -19.90 32.60
CA PHE A 895 24.73 -19.77 33.90
C PHE A 895 25.70 -20.32 34.96
N ASN A 896 26.74 -19.55 35.29
CA ASN A 896 27.84 -19.89 36.20
C ASN A 896 27.33 -19.91 37.64
N GLY A 897 26.52 -20.92 37.91
CA GLY A 897 25.88 -21.22 39.19
C GLY A 897 24.96 -22.44 39.11
N PHE A 898 24.57 -22.89 37.90
CA PHE A 898 23.81 -24.12 37.73
C PHE A 898 24.72 -25.22 37.16
N ALA A 899 25.29 -26.03 38.04
CA ALA A 899 26.05 -27.23 37.66
C ALA A 899 25.21 -28.31 36.96
N SER A 900 23.89 -28.10 36.80
CA SER A 900 22.97 -29.05 36.19
C SER A 900 21.76 -28.32 35.57
N THR A 901 21.39 -28.72 34.35
CA THR A 901 20.16 -28.33 33.65
C THR A 901 18.88 -28.83 34.33
N SER A 902 18.98 -29.65 35.39
CA SER A 902 17.82 -30.24 36.10
C SER A 902 17.04 -29.26 36.96
N ASN A 903 17.70 -28.26 37.57
CA ASN A 903 17.04 -27.33 38.52
C ASN A 903 16.27 -26.20 37.81
N TYR A 904 16.43 -26.09 36.49
CA TYR A 904 15.76 -25.07 35.67
C TYR A 904 14.32 -25.45 35.31
N LYS A 905 13.93 -26.73 35.47
CA LYS A 905 12.60 -27.22 35.09
C LYS A 905 11.52 -26.94 36.14
N THR A 906 11.89 -26.68 37.39
CA THR A 906 10.92 -26.59 38.49
C THR A 906 10.69 -25.17 39.00
N TYR A 907 11.58 -24.22 38.70
CA TYR A 907 11.54 -22.85 39.26
C TYR A 907 11.40 -22.80 40.80
N ASP A 908 11.71 -23.90 41.49
CA ASP A 908 11.59 -24.01 42.93
C ASP A 908 12.84 -23.42 43.59
N ILE A 909 12.62 -22.42 44.43
CA ILE A 909 13.61 -21.93 45.38
C ILE A 909 13.59 -22.90 46.56
N PRO A 910 14.68 -23.62 46.88
CA PRO A 910 14.70 -24.55 48.03
C PRO A 910 14.70 -23.73 49.32
N ARG A 911 13.50 -23.33 49.78
CA ARG A 911 13.30 -22.53 51.01
C ARG A 911 13.48 -23.36 52.28
N ASP A 912 13.63 -24.67 52.13
CA ASP A 912 13.59 -25.70 53.15
C ASP A 912 14.68 -25.56 54.24
N LYS A 913 15.67 -24.66 54.04
CA LYS A 913 16.81 -24.43 54.95
C LYS A 913 16.78 -23.10 55.70
N LEU A 914 15.81 -22.21 55.45
CA LEU A 914 15.68 -20.91 56.12
C LEU A 914 14.25 -20.71 56.62
N SER A 915 14.08 -20.20 57.84
CA SER A 915 12.77 -19.73 58.30
C SER A 915 12.33 -18.50 57.46
N ILE A 916 11.02 -18.22 57.39
CA ILE A 916 10.50 -17.04 56.67
C ILE A 916 11.09 -15.75 57.24
N ASP A 917 11.26 -15.69 58.57
CA ASP A 917 11.82 -14.53 59.26
C ASP A 917 13.31 -14.36 58.96
N ASP A 918 14.09 -15.46 58.92
CA ASP A 918 15.51 -15.42 58.52
C ASP A 918 15.66 -15.03 57.04
N TRP A 919 14.76 -15.49 56.17
CA TRP A 919 14.72 -15.09 54.78
C TRP A 919 14.43 -13.60 54.65
N ILE A 920 13.42 -13.08 55.35
CA ILE A 920 13.07 -11.65 55.32
C ILE A 920 14.21 -10.81 55.92
N ALA A 921 14.83 -11.24 57.01
CA ALA A 921 15.94 -10.54 57.64
C ALA A 921 17.20 -10.51 56.76
N LYS A 922 17.61 -11.66 56.20
CA LYS A 922 18.76 -11.73 55.27
C LYS A 922 18.50 -11.03 53.95
N ASN A 923 17.26 -11.06 53.47
CA ASN A 923 16.88 -10.32 52.28
C ASN A 923 16.90 -8.81 52.57
N SER A 924 16.35 -8.39 53.72
CA SER A 924 16.39 -6.99 54.17
C SER A 924 17.83 -6.50 54.41
N SER A 925 18.74 -7.35 54.89
CA SER A 925 20.16 -7.01 55.06
C SER A 925 20.90 -6.87 53.72
N VAL A 926 20.54 -7.68 52.71
CA VAL A 926 20.98 -7.53 51.32
C VAL A 926 20.38 -6.29 50.64
N TYR A 927 19.50 -5.54 51.31
CA TYR A 927 18.96 -4.25 50.86
C TYR A 927 19.25 -3.07 51.81
N SER A 928 19.88 -3.26 52.98
CA SER A 928 20.03 -2.20 54.01
C SER A 928 21.38 -1.46 54.04
N GLU A 929 22.51 -2.07 53.64
CA GLU A 929 23.85 -1.51 53.96
C GLU A 929 24.87 -1.28 52.81
N PHE A 930 24.40 -1.11 51.57
CA PHE A 930 25.23 -0.64 50.44
C PHE A 930 24.60 0.59 49.78
N GLU A 931 25.37 1.35 49.00
CA GLU A 931 24.83 2.37 48.10
C GLU A 931 24.02 1.66 46.97
N TYR A 932 22.74 1.38 47.23
CA TYR A 932 21.83 0.55 46.43
C TYR A 932 21.35 1.15 45.11
N GLU A 933 21.95 2.24 44.63
CA GLU A 933 21.77 2.65 43.24
C GLU A 933 22.21 1.57 42.25
N ASN A 934 22.98 0.54 42.65
CA ASN A 934 23.57 -0.44 41.71
C ASN A 934 22.77 -1.74 41.51
N MET A 935 22.11 -2.36 42.50
CA MET A 935 21.39 -3.64 42.31
C MET A 935 20.00 -3.48 41.69
N SER A 936 19.21 -2.50 42.13
CA SER A 936 17.94 -2.14 41.47
C SER A 936 18.20 -1.69 40.02
N LYS A 937 19.28 -0.93 39.81
CA LYS A 937 19.76 -0.54 38.49
C LYS A 937 20.28 -1.72 37.67
N PHE A 938 20.89 -2.74 38.27
CA PHE A 938 21.27 -3.98 37.60
C PHE A 938 20.05 -4.71 37.05
N PHE A 939 19.04 -4.99 37.89
CA PHE A 939 17.83 -5.69 37.42
C PHE A 939 17.04 -4.85 36.41
N LYS A 940 17.03 -3.52 36.59
CA LYS A 940 16.49 -2.59 35.59
C LYS A 940 17.26 -2.68 34.26
N GLN A 941 18.59 -2.60 34.28
CA GLN A 941 19.44 -2.72 33.08
C GLN A 941 19.30 -4.09 32.40
N PHE A 942 19.23 -5.17 33.18
CA PHE A 942 18.99 -6.52 32.67
C PHE A 942 17.63 -6.62 31.98
N ARG A 943 16.57 -6.11 32.63
CA ARG A 943 15.22 -6.04 32.05
C ARG A 943 15.20 -5.19 30.79
N ASP A 944 15.82 -4.01 30.80
CA ASP A 944 15.89 -3.09 29.66
C ASP A 944 16.63 -3.73 28.47
N LYS A 945 17.70 -4.49 28.74
CA LYS A 945 18.43 -5.25 27.72
C LYS A 945 17.62 -6.43 27.18
N CYS A 946 16.93 -7.19 28.05
CA CYS A 946 16.04 -8.26 27.62
C CYS A 946 14.89 -7.70 26.75
N LEU A 947 14.34 -6.55 27.13
CA LEU A 947 13.34 -5.83 26.35
C LEU A 947 13.92 -5.37 25.01
N GLN A 948 15.16 -4.87 24.97
CA GLN A 948 15.83 -4.50 23.72
C GLN A 948 16.05 -5.69 22.79
N GLU A 949 16.40 -6.85 23.32
CA GLU A 949 16.55 -8.10 22.58
C GLU A 949 15.21 -8.62 22.08
N PHE A 950 14.16 -8.53 22.90
CA PHE A 950 12.80 -8.85 22.48
C PHE A 950 12.28 -7.90 21.40
N ARG A 951 12.54 -6.59 21.50
CA ARG A 951 12.26 -5.59 20.45
C ARG A 951 12.96 -5.98 19.14
N THR A 952 14.22 -6.36 19.23
CA THR A 952 15.01 -6.82 18.08
C THR A 952 14.42 -8.11 17.51
N PHE A 953 14.04 -9.07 18.36
CA PHE A 953 13.39 -10.32 17.97
C PHE A 953 12.11 -10.06 17.18
N VAL A 954 11.19 -9.23 17.71
CA VAL A 954 9.92 -8.89 17.03
C VAL A 954 10.19 -8.22 15.68
N LYS A 955 11.14 -7.29 15.61
CA LYS A 955 11.53 -6.62 14.34
C LYS A 955 12.09 -7.62 13.32
N CYS A 956 12.98 -8.52 13.75
CA CYS A 956 13.57 -9.57 12.92
C CYS A 956 12.52 -10.59 12.45
N PHE A 957 11.67 -11.05 13.35
CA PHE A 957 10.54 -11.95 13.07
C PHE A 957 9.62 -11.36 12.02
N ARG A 958 9.20 -10.11 12.24
CA ARG A 958 8.36 -9.37 11.30
C ARG A 958 9.01 -9.21 9.92
N SER A 959 10.30 -8.83 9.89
CA SER A 959 11.03 -8.62 8.63
C SER A 959 11.05 -9.88 7.75
N ARG A 960 11.20 -11.06 8.37
CA ARG A 960 11.21 -12.35 7.66
C ARG A 960 9.82 -12.85 7.32
N LEU A 961 8.86 -12.71 8.24
CA LEU A 961 7.46 -13.06 7.96
C LEU A 961 6.86 -12.20 6.85
N GLY A 962 7.23 -10.91 6.78
CA GLY A 962 6.81 -9.97 5.73
C GLY A 962 7.27 -10.35 4.32
N ARG A 963 8.08 -11.40 4.16
CA ARG A 963 8.37 -12.01 2.85
C ARG A 963 7.21 -12.88 2.35
N PHE A 964 6.40 -13.40 3.26
CA PHE A 964 5.28 -14.30 2.98
C PHE A 964 3.92 -13.63 3.17
N LEU A 965 3.88 -12.50 3.88
CA LEU A 965 2.66 -11.72 4.12
C LEU A 965 2.73 -10.33 3.47
N ILE A 966 1.59 -9.84 2.99
CA ILE A 966 1.39 -8.44 2.62
C ILE A 966 1.08 -7.69 3.91
N MET A 967 2.11 -7.03 4.45
CA MET A 967 1.97 -6.20 5.63
C MET A 967 1.29 -4.87 5.28
N PRO A 968 0.40 -4.35 6.14
CA PRO A 968 -0.23 -3.05 5.94
C PRO A 968 0.83 -1.94 5.95
N GLU A 969 0.63 -0.89 5.15
CA GLU A 969 1.52 0.29 5.15
C GLU A 969 1.29 1.18 6.37
N SER A 970 0.09 1.09 6.98
CA SER A 970 -0.34 1.89 8.13
C SER A 970 -0.50 1.00 9.38
N PRO A 971 -0.30 1.55 10.59
CA PRO A 971 -0.65 0.85 11.83
C PRO A 971 -2.15 0.54 11.87
N ILE A 972 -2.50 -0.72 12.15
CA ILE A 972 -3.88 -1.16 12.37
C ILE A 972 -4.21 -0.92 13.85
N ARG A 973 -5.34 -0.30 14.16
CA ARG A 973 -5.81 -0.11 15.54
C ARG A 973 -6.47 -1.38 16.08
N ASN A 974 -7.31 -2.05 15.27
CA ASN A 974 -7.95 -3.29 15.67
C ASN A 974 -7.17 -4.51 15.15
N LYS A 975 -6.11 -4.87 15.89
CA LYS A 975 -5.16 -5.94 15.50
C LYS A 975 -5.69 -7.35 15.74
N GLN A 976 -6.61 -7.49 16.69
CA GLN A 976 -7.07 -8.79 17.19
C GLN A 976 -7.66 -9.67 16.09
N LEU A 977 -8.43 -9.09 15.17
CA LEU A 977 -9.00 -9.86 14.08
C LEU A 977 -7.92 -10.48 13.18
N PHE A 978 -6.91 -9.71 12.79
CA PHE A 978 -5.85 -10.23 11.92
C PHE A 978 -4.96 -11.23 12.67
N SER A 979 -4.69 -11.01 13.95
CA SER A 979 -3.95 -11.99 14.76
C SER A 979 -4.73 -13.29 14.93
N ASP A 980 -6.04 -13.23 15.13
CA ASP A 980 -6.88 -14.43 15.23
C ASP A 980 -6.92 -15.20 13.91
N LEU A 981 -6.97 -14.49 12.77
CA LEU A 981 -6.88 -15.10 11.45
C LEU A 981 -5.54 -15.80 11.23
N LEU A 982 -4.43 -15.15 11.59
CA LEU A 982 -3.11 -15.76 11.51
C LEU A 982 -3.00 -16.96 12.46
N ALA A 983 -3.44 -16.82 13.71
CA ALA A 983 -3.41 -17.88 14.71
C ALA A 983 -4.21 -19.09 14.24
N LEU A 984 -5.43 -18.91 13.73
CA LEU A 984 -6.28 -19.99 13.23
C LEU A 984 -5.66 -20.73 12.03
N THR A 985 -4.89 -20.01 11.21
CA THR A 985 -4.22 -20.56 10.04
C THR A 985 -2.94 -21.32 10.41
N ILE A 986 -2.18 -20.75 11.33
CA ILE A 986 -0.79 -21.14 11.58
C ILE A 986 -0.68 -22.05 12.80
N ASN A 987 -1.45 -21.82 13.87
CA ASN A 987 -1.37 -22.66 15.06
C ASN A 987 -2.08 -24.00 14.82
N SER A 988 -1.46 -25.11 15.23
CA SER A 988 -2.17 -26.38 15.33
C SER A 988 -2.85 -26.49 16.68
N SER A 989 -4.08 -27.00 16.69
CA SER A 989 -4.61 -27.70 17.86
C SER A 989 -3.86 -29.03 18.04
N PRO A 990 -3.72 -29.55 19.27
CA PRO A 990 -3.24 -30.91 19.46
C PRO A 990 -4.14 -31.89 18.71
N MET A 991 -3.57 -32.71 17.83
CA MET A 991 -4.32 -33.69 17.04
C MET A 991 -5.08 -34.65 17.95
N THR A 992 -6.40 -34.71 17.80
CA THR A 992 -7.26 -35.65 18.51
C THR A 992 -7.70 -36.80 17.61
N ALA A 993 -8.11 -37.93 18.21
CA ALA A 993 -8.63 -39.06 17.46
C ALA A 993 -9.90 -38.67 16.67
N GLU A 994 -10.79 -37.89 17.30
CA GLU A 994 -12.02 -37.39 16.67
C GLU A 994 -11.73 -36.48 15.47
N GLU A 995 -10.82 -35.52 15.64
CA GLU A 995 -10.39 -34.63 14.57
C GLU A 995 -9.82 -35.43 13.39
N LEU A 996 -8.91 -36.37 13.66
CA LEU A 996 -8.29 -37.20 12.63
C LEU A 996 -9.32 -38.06 11.89
N LEU A 997 -10.22 -38.73 12.62
CA LEU A 997 -11.25 -39.59 12.04
C LEU A 997 -12.26 -38.80 11.20
N SER A 998 -12.56 -37.54 11.55
CA SER A 998 -13.44 -36.68 10.76
C SER A 998 -12.85 -36.27 9.39
N LYS A 999 -11.54 -36.43 9.21
CA LYS A 999 -10.78 -35.98 8.02
C LYS A 999 -10.20 -37.11 7.18
N ILE A 1000 -10.31 -38.36 7.63
CA ILE A 1000 -9.82 -39.53 6.90
C ILE A 1000 -11.00 -40.26 6.28
N ASN A 1001 -10.84 -40.67 5.02
CA ASN A 1001 -11.77 -41.59 4.39
C ASN A 1001 -11.22 -43.02 4.54
N VAL A 1002 -11.96 -43.89 5.23
CA VAL A 1002 -11.62 -45.32 5.32
C VAL A 1002 -12.47 -46.03 4.29
N GLU A 1003 -11.83 -46.65 3.29
CA GLU A 1003 -12.56 -47.46 2.32
C GLU A 1003 -13.00 -48.78 2.97
N ALA A 1004 -14.21 -49.23 2.62
CA ALA A 1004 -14.68 -50.55 2.98
C ALA A 1004 -13.69 -51.59 2.44
N GLY A 1005 -13.00 -52.28 3.34
CA GLY A 1005 -11.99 -53.29 3.01
C GLY A 1005 -12.33 -54.65 3.59
N VAL A 1006 -11.38 -55.58 3.52
CA VAL A 1006 -11.55 -56.95 4.03
C VAL A 1006 -11.69 -56.92 5.56
N ASP A 1007 -12.66 -57.66 6.09
CA ASP A 1007 -12.82 -57.83 7.53
C ASP A 1007 -11.59 -58.55 8.12
N ILE A 1008 -11.20 -58.16 9.33
CA ILE A 1008 -9.99 -58.62 10.00
C ILE A 1008 -10.36 -59.71 10.99
N ASP A 1009 -9.79 -60.90 10.80
CA ASP A 1009 -9.93 -61.98 11.77
C ASP A 1009 -9.17 -61.65 13.07
N SER A 1010 -9.89 -61.73 14.19
CA SER A 1010 -9.35 -61.48 15.54
C SER A 1010 -9.71 -62.62 16.50
N TRP A 1011 -9.09 -62.63 17.68
CA TRP A 1011 -9.43 -63.57 18.76
C TRP A 1011 -10.85 -63.38 19.30
N TYR A 1012 -11.51 -62.27 18.97
CA TYR A 1012 -12.89 -61.97 19.36
C TYR A 1012 -13.90 -62.29 18.24
N GLY A 1013 -13.45 -62.74 17.07
CA GLY A 1013 -14.25 -62.93 15.86
C GLY A 1013 -13.79 -62.03 14.71
N THR A 1014 -14.50 -62.10 13.59
CA THR A 1014 -14.24 -61.28 12.39
C THR A 1014 -14.73 -59.83 12.64
N VAL A 1015 -13.84 -58.86 12.46
CA VAL A 1015 -14.08 -57.44 12.79
C VAL A 1015 -13.95 -56.56 11.55
N LYS A 1016 -14.89 -55.65 11.32
CA LYS A 1016 -14.78 -54.67 10.22
C LYS A 1016 -13.50 -53.85 10.34
N SER A 1017 -12.79 -53.68 9.23
CA SER A 1017 -11.52 -52.96 9.18
C SER A 1017 -11.63 -51.50 9.65
N GLU A 1018 -12.75 -50.83 9.36
CA GLU A 1018 -13.09 -49.50 9.87
C GLU A 1018 -13.12 -49.44 11.40
N VAL A 1019 -13.69 -50.46 12.05
CA VAL A 1019 -13.79 -50.55 13.52
C VAL A 1019 -12.40 -50.77 14.12
N VAL A 1020 -11.59 -51.64 13.52
CA VAL A 1020 -10.21 -51.88 13.95
C VAL A 1020 -9.38 -50.61 13.84
N PHE A 1021 -9.48 -49.89 12.71
CA PHE A 1021 -8.75 -48.65 12.48
C PHE A 1021 -9.18 -47.53 13.44
N LYS A 1022 -10.50 -47.34 13.60
CA LYS A 1022 -11.06 -46.39 14.55
C LYS A 1022 -10.54 -46.65 15.97
N THR A 1023 -10.62 -47.90 16.42
CA THR A 1023 -10.12 -48.32 17.74
C THR A 1023 -8.62 -48.08 17.88
N PHE A 1024 -7.84 -48.32 16.82
CA PHE A 1024 -6.40 -48.07 16.80
C PHE A 1024 -6.12 -46.59 17.02
N VAL A 1025 -6.77 -45.72 16.25
CA VAL A 1025 -6.62 -44.25 16.34
C VAL A 1025 -7.03 -43.73 17.72
N GLU A 1026 -8.14 -44.23 18.28
CA GLU A 1026 -8.63 -43.85 19.62
C GLU A 1026 -7.72 -44.28 20.79
N CYS A 1027 -6.76 -45.18 20.55
CA CYS A 1027 -5.77 -45.60 21.55
C CYS A 1027 -4.46 -44.82 21.45
N LEU A 1028 -4.30 -43.95 20.46
CA LEU A 1028 -3.09 -43.16 20.27
C LEU A 1028 -3.16 -41.85 21.06
N THR A 1029 -2.05 -41.50 21.72
CA THR A 1029 -1.87 -40.17 22.32
C THR A 1029 -1.80 -39.09 21.23
N PRO A 1030 -2.08 -37.80 21.53
CA PRO A 1030 -1.96 -36.72 20.55
C PRO A 1030 -0.58 -36.67 19.86
N LYS A 1031 0.50 -36.96 20.60
CA LYS A 1031 1.86 -37.05 20.04
C LYS A 1031 2.02 -38.20 19.04
N GLN A 1032 1.39 -39.34 19.29
CA GLN A 1032 1.41 -40.49 18.37
C GLN A 1032 0.51 -40.24 17.16
N LEU A 1033 -0.65 -39.59 17.33
CA LEU A 1033 -1.53 -39.18 16.25
C LEU A 1033 -0.83 -38.20 15.29
N SER A 1034 -0.15 -37.18 15.81
CA SER A 1034 0.65 -36.27 14.98
C SER A 1034 1.75 -37.00 14.21
N LYS A 1035 2.39 -38.02 14.81
CA LYS A 1035 3.36 -38.87 14.10
C LYS A 1035 2.71 -39.70 13.00
N LEU A 1036 1.52 -40.25 13.24
CA LEU A 1036 0.76 -40.99 12.24
C LEU A 1036 0.40 -40.10 11.04
N VAL A 1037 -0.04 -38.86 11.27
CA VAL A 1037 -0.26 -37.86 10.22
C VAL A 1037 1.02 -37.56 9.44
N ALA A 1038 2.16 -37.46 10.11
CA ALA A 1038 3.45 -37.25 9.45
C ALA A 1038 3.81 -38.38 8.48
N VAL A 1039 3.45 -39.62 8.81
CA VAL A 1039 3.71 -40.79 7.97
C VAL A 1039 2.91 -40.73 6.67
N TRP A 1040 1.64 -40.30 6.71
CA TRP A 1040 0.83 -40.15 5.50
C TRP A 1040 1.16 -38.91 4.68
N THR A 1041 1.45 -37.79 5.34
CA THR A 1041 1.47 -36.47 4.71
C THR A 1041 2.86 -35.85 4.58
N GLY A 1042 3.89 -36.53 5.11
CA GLY A 1042 5.27 -36.06 5.17
C GLY A 1042 5.58 -35.10 6.32
N ALA A 1043 4.58 -34.57 7.04
CA ALA A 1043 4.79 -33.67 8.17
C ALA A 1043 3.66 -33.78 9.21
N ALA A 1044 4.03 -33.81 10.49
CA ALA A 1044 3.09 -33.92 11.61
C ALA A 1044 2.10 -32.76 11.71
N SER A 1045 2.41 -31.66 11.03
CA SER A 1045 1.66 -30.42 11.05
C SER A 1045 0.95 -30.11 9.74
N THR A 1046 0.78 -31.09 8.84
CA THR A 1046 -0.04 -30.90 7.64
C THR A 1046 -1.46 -30.53 8.00
N ASP A 1047 -2.01 -29.51 7.31
CA ASP A 1047 -3.42 -29.19 7.40
C ASP A 1047 -4.28 -30.22 6.63
N LEU A 1048 -5.05 -31.02 7.37
CA LEU A 1048 -5.88 -32.09 6.82
C LEU A 1048 -7.14 -31.58 6.10
N ASP A 1049 -7.51 -30.30 6.28
CA ASP A 1049 -8.60 -29.67 5.53
C ASP A 1049 -8.28 -29.51 4.03
N LEU A 1050 -6.99 -29.49 3.68
CA LEU A 1050 -6.52 -29.36 2.30
C LEU A 1050 -6.20 -30.72 1.64
N LYS A 1051 -6.05 -31.78 2.44
CA LYS A 1051 -5.69 -33.12 1.99
C LYS A 1051 -6.41 -34.17 2.83
N THR A 1052 -7.39 -34.85 2.24
CA THR A 1052 -8.13 -35.96 2.86
C THR A 1052 -7.33 -37.26 2.67
N PRO A 1053 -6.70 -37.83 3.72
CA PRO A 1053 -5.99 -39.09 3.59
C PRO A 1053 -6.99 -40.23 3.37
N MET A 1054 -6.58 -41.24 2.61
CA MET A 1054 -7.38 -42.44 2.35
C MET A 1054 -6.68 -43.67 2.91
N VAL A 1055 -7.45 -44.53 3.58
CA VAL A 1055 -6.95 -45.79 4.15
C VAL A 1055 -7.73 -46.94 3.54
N SER A 1056 -7.00 -47.88 2.93
CA SER A 1056 -7.57 -49.08 2.30
C SER A 1056 -6.96 -50.34 2.95
N PHE A 1057 -7.81 -51.33 3.19
CA PHE A 1057 -7.41 -52.63 3.75
C PHE A 1057 -7.45 -53.68 2.64
N HIS A 1058 -6.33 -54.37 2.43
CA HIS A 1058 -6.18 -55.37 1.37
C HIS A 1058 -5.97 -56.77 1.96
N ASP A 1059 -6.56 -57.78 1.31
CA ASP A 1059 -6.24 -59.18 1.58
C ASP A 1059 -4.80 -59.44 1.11
N PRO A 1060 -3.93 -60.06 1.94
CA PRO A 1060 -2.64 -60.50 1.45
C PRO A 1060 -2.85 -61.55 0.34
N GLU A 1061 -2.25 -61.30 -0.84
CA GLU A 1061 -2.38 -62.15 -2.04
C GLU A 1061 -1.97 -63.63 -1.81
N ASP A 1062 -1.21 -63.91 -0.74
CA ASP A 1062 -0.77 -65.25 -0.35
C ASP A 1062 -1.37 -65.67 1.01
N ALA A 1063 -2.51 -66.36 0.99
CA ALA A 1063 -3.21 -66.90 2.16
C ALA A 1063 -2.42 -67.96 2.98
N HIS A 1064 -1.14 -68.20 2.68
CA HIS A 1064 -0.34 -69.30 3.24
C HIS A 1064 1.04 -68.94 3.80
N GLU A 1065 1.52 -67.69 3.72
CA GLU A 1065 2.70 -67.31 4.52
C GLU A 1065 2.26 -66.88 5.93
N LYS A 1066 2.51 -67.74 6.94
CA LYS A 1066 2.50 -67.33 8.35
C LYS A 1066 3.28 -66.02 8.48
N TYR A 1067 2.61 -64.95 8.92
CA TYR A 1067 3.19 -63.62 9.11
C TYR A 1067 4.53 -63.71 9.84
N ASN A 1068 5.63 -63.58 9.09
CA ASN A 1068 6.98 -63.60 9.65
C ASN A 1068 7.46 -62.15 9.73
N SER A 1069 7.25 -61.54 10.90
CA SER A 1069 7.63 -60.15 11.18
C SER A 1069 9.08 -59.84 10.82
N ARG A 1070 10.01 -60.80 10.92
CA ARG A 1070 11.42 -60.64 10.51
C ARG A 1070 11.62 -60.63 9.00
N LYS A 1071 10.83 -61.39 8.25
CA LYS A 1071 10.90 -61.47 6.77
C LYS A 1071 10.28 -60.21 6.13
N VAL A 1072 9.18 -59.72 6.72
CA VAL A 1072 8.58 -58.42 6.38
C VAL A 1072 9.52 -57.29 6.76
N MET A 1073 10.07 -57.26 7.99
CA MET A 1073 11.07 -56.24 8.38
C MET A 1073 12.28 -56.19 7.44
N LYS A 1074 12.79 -57.34 6.98
CA LYS A 1074 13.90 -57.37 6.00
C LYS A 1074 13.50 -56.81 4.63
N ARG A 1075 12.30 -57.14 4.12
CA ARG A 1075 11.78 -56.59 2.84
C ARG A 1075 11.35 -55.13 2.95
N SER A 1076 10.85 -54.70 4.12
CA SER A 1076 10.36 -53.34 4.36
C SER A 1076 11.47 -52.39 4.84
N THR A 1077 12.64 -52.89 5.26
CA THR A 1077 13.86 -52.07 5.35
C THR A 1077 14.44 -51.70 3.97
N GLU A 1078 14.10 -52.45 2.92
CA GLU A 1078 14.50 -52.14 1.53
C GLU A 1078 13.54 -51.16 0.84
N ILE A 1079 12.31 -51.03 1.33
CA ILE A 1079 11.30 -50.07 0.85
C ILE A 1079 10.87 -49.22 2.05
N SER A 1080 11.62 -48.14 2.32
CA SER A 1080 11.42 -47.29 3.50
C SER A 1080 9.98 -46.73 3.54
N ASN A 1081 9.16 -47.21 4.50
CA ASN A 1081 8.01 -46.50 5.10
C ASN A 1081 7.26 -47.31 6.21
N THR A 1082 7.79 -48.41 6.74
CA THR A 1082 7.15 -49.08 7.90
C THR A 1082 7.46 -48.39 9.23
N VAL A 1083 6.41 -47.95 9.93
CA VAL A 1083 6.48 -47.53 11.34
C VAL A 1083 6.51 -48.78 12.22
N VAL A 1084 7.61 -48.96 12.95
CA VAL A 1084 7.74 -50.05 13.93
C VAL A 1084 7.44 -49.49 15.32
N ILE A 1085 6.38 -50.00 15.96
CA ILE A 1085 6.12 -49.70 17.37
C ILE A 1085 7.01 -50.64 18.20
N HIS A 1086 8.02 -50.09 18.86
CA HIS A 1086 9.00 -50.87 19.62
C HIS A 1086 8.47 -51.30 21.00
N GLU A 1087 8.96 -52.45 21.46
CA GLU A 1087 8.67 -53.03 22.78
C GLU A 1087 9.03 -52.07 23.93
N GLY A 1088 8.22 -52.08 24.99
CA GLY A 1088 8.37 -51.24 26.18
C GLY A 1088 7.06 -51.15 26.97
N ASP A 1089 7.07 -50.45 28.11
CA ASP A 1089 5.88 -50.32 28.97
C ASP A 1089 4.75 -49.52 28.30
N GLU A 1090 5.09 -48.52 27.48
CA GLU A 1090 4.12 -47.79 26.66
C GLU A 1090 3.45 -48.69 25.61
N TYR A 1091 4.22 -49.57 24.95
CA TYR A 1091 3.68 -50.52 23.96
C TYR A 1091 2.75 -51.55 24.60
N ARG A 1092 3.13 -52.10 25.75
CA ARG A 1092 2.28 -53.04 26.50
C ARG A 1092 0.99 -52.37 26.99
N SER A 1093 1.06 -51.12 27.41
CA SER A 1093 -0.10 -50.34 27.82
C SER A 1093 -1.03 -50.07 26.65
N PHE A 1094 -0.48 -49.64 25.50
CA PHE A 1094 -1.23 -49.48 24.27
C PHE A 1094 -1.93 -50.77 23.83
N LEU A 1095 -1.22 -51.91 23.77
CA LEU A 1095 -1.80 -53.18 23.35
C LEU A 1095 -2.93 -53.64 24.29
N LYS A 1096 -2.78 -53.42 25.60
CA LYS A 1096 -3.84 -53.72 26.58
C LYS A 1096 -5.07 -52.86 26.35
N GLU A 1097 -4.88 -51.55 26.17
CA GLU A 1097 -5.98 -50.61 25.93
C GLU A 1097 -6.68 -50.88 24.59
N PHE A 1098 -5.90 -51.08 23.53
CA PHE A 1098 -6.42 -51.43 22.21
C PHE A 1098 -7.21 -52.75 22.23
N SER A 1099 -6.67 -53.79 22.88
CA SER A 1099 -7.38 -55.07 22.99
C SER A 1099 -8.66 -54.97 23.82
N ALA A 1100 -8.69 -54.12 24.85
CA ALA A 1100 -9.89 -53.87 25.66
C ALA A 1100 -10.94 -53.11 24.84
N LYS A 1101 -10.59 -51.98 24.22
CA LYS A 1101 -11.53 -51.19 23.40
C LYS A 1101 -12.05 -51.98 22.19
N LEU A 1102 -11.21 -52.79 21.55
CA LEU A 1102 -11.62 -53.63 20.43
C LEU A 1102 -12.64 -54.69 20.87
N ARG A 1103 -12.47 -55.26 22.07
CA ARG A 1103 -13.42 -56.20 22.66
C ARG A 1103 -14.76 -55.52 22.99
N ASP A 1104 -14.72 -54.31 23.52
CA ASP A 1104 -15.94 -53.57 23.86
C ASP A 1104 -16.71 -53.18 22.60
N ALA A 1105 -16.03 -52.71 21.55
CA ALA A 1105 -16.61 -52.38 20.25
C ALA A 1105 -17.20 -53.60 19.50
N MET A 1106 -16.76 -54.81 19.87
CA MET A 1106 -17.28 -56.09 19.36
C MET A 1106 -18.53 -56.56 20.12
N ASN A 1107 -18.71 -56.11 21.36
CA ASN A 1107 -19.83 -56.50 22.24
C ASN A 1107 -20.98 -55.48 22.24
N SER A 1108 -20.78 -54.32 21.61
CA SER A 1108 -21.78 -53.26 21.36
C SER A 1108 -22.43 -53.42 19.99
#